data_AF-A0A511T9J5-F1
#
_entry.id   AF-A0A511T9J5-F1
#
_cell.length_a   1.000
_cell.length_b   1.000
_cell.length_c   1.000
_cell.angle_alpha   90.00
_cell.angle_beta   90.00
_cell.angle_gamma   90.00
#
_symmetry.space_group_name_H-M   'P 1'
#
loop_
_entity.id
_entity.type
_entity.pdbx_description
1 polymer ?
#
loop_
_entity_poly.entity_id
_entity_poly.type
_entity_poly.pdbx_seq_one_letter_code
_entity_poly.pdbx_strand_id
1 'polypeptide(L)'
;MKTIGVACLGVALTACGTTESAPDEAKAPEVKAGADIQQSLKKLPSAGVAGAHTDGVPDTLVGELGKVERTLSALGVGQAAFAAAPALTDIAPVFRLRADDLFLQRARTDNQGNQHLRYRQTKNGLEVVGGELMLHVRPDGNVYAANSSARDGVDLPATPRVDASAAARAAARGTAGTGIASEGEPRLVYVRDDAGTLFLAWHVRVTGTQPSGIPLVDNVYVDALGQTGVVARHPLIHTARNRAVYTANNGTTLPGTLRRSELGAVTNDAHVDQNHTQLGYTYDCYQTLFGRDSFDNAGAELRSTVHYSSGYVNAFWNGSQMVYGDGDGVNSIELGKDPDVTVHELTHAVTERESNLIYSGQSGGLNEALSDTFAAICQSWASGTWSTTPAIWMIGEQVWTPNTQNDALRYMDDPKKDGVSLDHLNDYTSSTDVHYSSGIPNLAFALLAKGGTHPRGRTTINVPAIGVETAARIWYKANTDIFTEGTTFLQAKTWTIQAAADLNYSQAIQDAVKAAWEAVGVNGVWTPPVSVPLTNGTPVTGISGSLGNEKYYSLVVPAGTTKVVFTTTGGGSGDLDLYVGRGTQPTTSSYLCSSAGSSSTETCTINNPTAGTYHVLLYAYSAYSNVTLTGTASATVSNVLQNNVPVTGLSAATSASVNYTMDVPANTRVTFATSGGTGDADLYVRFNSAPGTGSGTYDCRPYLGGNAETCQLTNTTAGKYYVMVRAYSAFTGVTLRGSY
;
A
#
# COMPACT_ATOMS: atom_id res chain seq x y z
N MET A 1 32.18 45.64 -6.73
CA MET A 1 31.33 46.73 -7.28
C MET A 1 30.37 46.08 -8.27
N LYS A 2 29.04 46.09 -8.17
CA LYS A 2 28.08 46.70 -7.25
C LYS A 2 26.96 45.68 -6.98
N THR A 3 26.63 45.58 -5.70
CA THR A 3 25.45 44.98 -5.06
C THR A 3 24.17 45.72 -5.45
N ILE A 4 23.06 45.01 -5.64
CA ILE A 4 21.73 45.47 -5.20
C ILE A 4 20.97 44.26 -4.65
N GLY A 5 20.78 44.25 -3.33
CA GLY A 5 19.72 43.50 -2.67
C GLY A 5 18.57 44.45 -2.35
N VAL A 6 17.37 43.90 -2.15
CA VAL A 6 16.30 44.56 -1.40
C VAL A 6 15.71 43.52 -0.45
N ALA A 7 15.82 43.84 0.83
CA ALA A 7 15.19 43.17 1.94
C ALA A 7 14.11 44.09 2.54
N CYS A 8 13.00 43.46 2.94
CA CYS A 8 12.15 43.73 4.11
C CYS A 8 11.49 45.10 4.36
N LEU A 9 10.17 45.07 4.59
CA LEU A 9 9.38 45.53 5.77
C LEU A 9 7.90 45.59 5.32
N GLY A 10 6.86 45.11 6.00
CA GLY A 10 6.65 44.84 7.42
C GLY A 10 5.56 45.77 7.98
N VAL A 11 4.63 45.20 8.77
CA VAL A 11 3.62 45.82 9.69
C VAL A 11 2.18 45.92 9.15
N ALA A 12 1.08 45.64 9.88
CA ALA A 12 0.71 44.66 10.93
C ALA A 12 -0.78 44.88 11.30
N LEU A 13 -1.43 43.81 11.79
CA LEU A 13 -2.50 43.76 12.82
C LEU A 13 -3.90 44.33 12.53
N THR A 14 -4.92 43.46 12.47
CA THR A 14 -5.81 43.18 13.64
C THR A 14 -6.78 42.01 13.41
N ALA A 15 -7.11 41.33 14.51
CA ALA A 15 -7.73 40.00 14.65
C ALA A 15 -9.27 40.00 14.66
N CYS A 16 -9.90 38.86 14.32
CA CYS A 16 -10.99 38.25 15.13
C CYS A 16 -11.39 36.83 14.64
N GLY A 17 -11.29 35.82 15.53
CA GLY A 17 -12.04 34.54 15.54
C GLY A 17 -11.76 33.53 14.41
N THR A 18 -11.67 32.21 14.58
CA THR A 18 -11.91 31.25 15.68
C THR A 18 -11.25 29.91 15.25
N THR A 19 -10.54 29.27 16.18
CA THR A 19 -10.36 27.80 16.38
C THR A 19 -10.43 26.83 15.17
N GLU A 20 -9.38 26.04 14.92
CA GLU A 20 -9.35 24.58 15.20
C GLU A 20 -8.09 23.86 14.65
N SER A 21 -7.76 22.80 15.38
CA SER A 21 -6.62 21.86 15.40
C SER A 21 -6.34 21.03 14.13
N ALA A 22 -5.07 20.64 13.95
CA ALA A 22 -4.66 19.48 13.16
C ALA A 22 -4.80 18.19 14.02
N PRO A 23 -5.31 17.06 13.47
CA PRO A 23 -5.28 15.78 14.18
C PRO A 23 -4.19 14.84 13.61
N ASP A 24 -3.28 14.43 14.50
CA ASP A 24 -3.11 13.08 15.05
C ASP A 24 -3.25 11.79 14.24
N GLU A 25 -2.74 10.80 14.96
CA GLU A 25 -2.25 9.53 14.58
C GLU A 25 -3.24 8.53 13.91
N ALA A 26 -2.99 8.00 12.68
CA ALA A 26 -3.71 6.87 12.04
C ALA A 26 -3.78 5.57 12.87
N LYS A 27 -4.83 5.54 13.68
CA LYS A 27 -5.76 4.40 13.80
C LYS A 27 -5.94 3.71 12.44
N ALA A 28 -6.41 2.45 12.43
CA ALA A 28 -7.23 1.97 11.30
C ALA A 28 -8.08 3.16 10.84
N PRO A 29 -7.86 3.65 9.59
CA PRO A 29 -7.95 5.07 9.24
C PRO A 29 -9.13 5.61 10.00
N GLU A 30 -8.90 6.46 11.03
CA GLU A 30 -9.94 6.78 12.00
C GLU A 30 -11.15 7.14 11.17
N VAL A 31 -12.10 6.20 11.13
CA VAL A 31 -13.16 6.28 10.16
C VAL A 31 -13.85 7.54 10.66
N LYS A 32 -13.77 8.65 9.93
CA LYS A 32 -14.68 9.80 10.07
C LYS A 32 -16.10 9.36 9.68
N ALA A 33 -16.45 8.12 10.03
CA ALA A 33 -17.77 7.63 10.27
C ALA A 33 -18.35 8.62 11.26
N GLY A 34 -19.16 9.52 10.74
CA GLY A 34 -19.95 10.40 11.58
C GLY A 34 -20.74 9.58 12.60
N ALA A 35 -21.30 10.25 13.58
CA ALA A 35 -22.13 9.62 14.60
C ALA A 35 -23.20 8.68 14.00
N ASP A 36 -23.64 8.96 12.76
CA ASP A 36 -24.52 8.14 11.95
C ASP A 36 -23.98 6.73 11.65
N ILE A 37 -22.74 6.59 11.18
CA ILE A 37 -22.15 5.28 10.84
C ILE A 37 -21.86 4.48 12.11
N GLN A 38 -21.39 5.13 13.17
CA GLN A 38 -21.20 4.48 14.48
C GLN A 38 -22.53 4.00 15.08
N GLN A 39 -23.62 4.76 14.88
CA GLN A 39 -24.95 4.33 15.26
C GLN A 39 -25.43 3.12 14.44
N SER A 40 -25.13 3.08 13.15
CA SER A 40 -25.44 1.93 12.28
C SER A 40 -24.64 0.68 12.69
N LEU A 41 -23.34 0.82 12.97
CA LEU A 41 -22.49 -0.29 13.42
C LEU A 41 -22.95 -0.90 14.76
N LYS A 42 -23.56 -0.11 15.66
CA LYS A 42 -24.15 -0.64 16.90
C LYS A 42 -25.27 -1.66 16.67
N LYS A 43 -25.94 -1.63 15.52
CA LYS A 43 -26.94 -2.64 15.13
C LYS A 43 -26.30 -3.95 14.65
N LEU A 44 -25.00 -3.91 14.32
CA LEU A 44 -24.21 -5.03 13.83
C LEU A 44 -23.03 -5.29 14.77
N PRO A 45 -23.27 -5.82 15.99
CA PRO A 45 -22.25 -5.91 17.03
C PRO A 45 -21.05 -6.80 16.69
N SER A 46 -21.20 -7.68 15.69
CA SER A 46 -20.13 -8.54 15.18
C SER A 46 -19.39 -7.95 13.96
N ALA A 47 -19.80 -6.78 13.46
CA ALA A 47 -19.19 -6.14 12.31
C ALA A 47 -17.85 -5.47 12.67
N GLY A 48 -16.78 -5.88 12.00
CA GLY A 48 -15.52 -5.16 11.94
C GLY A 48 -15.41 -4.37 10.64
N VAL A 49 -14.94 -3.13 10.73
CA VAL A 49 -14.56 -2.33 9.55
C VAL A 49 -13.14 -2.73 9.15
N ALA A 50 -12.99 -3.32 7.96
CA ALA A 50 -11.70 -3.77 7.44
C ALA A 50 -11.09 -2.78 6.42
N GLY A 51 -11.87 -1.83 5.92
CA GLY A 51 -11.43 -0.79 4.99
C GLY A 51 -12.43 0.37 4.93
N ALA A 52 -11.95 1.54 4.51
CA ALA A 52 -12.76 2.75 4.36
C ALA A 52 -12.28 3.59 3.17
N HIS A 53 -13.23 4.26 2.51
CA HIS A 53 -12.98 5.26 1.49
C HIS A 53 -12.26 6.48 2.08
N THR A 54 -11.66 7.30 1.22
CA THR A 54 -10.95 8.54 1.60
C THR A 54 -11.83 9.56 2.34
N ASP A 55 -13.15 9.51 2.15
CA ASP A 55 -14.14 10.34 2.85
C ASP A 55 -14.56 9.77 4.22
N GLY A 56 -13.96 8.65 4.63
CA GLY A 56 -14.21 8.00 5.92
C GLY A 56 -15.51 7.22 5.97
N VAL A 57 -16.18 6.93 4.85
CA VAL A 57 -17.24 5.92 4.83
C VAL A 57 -16.60 4.53 4.70
N PRO A 58 -17.00 3.51 5.48
CA PRO A 58 -16.51 2.15 5.30
C PRO A 58 -16.62 1.67 3.84
N ASP A 59 -15.64 0.91 3.36
CA ASP A 59 -15.71 0.21 2.08
C ASP A 59 -15.85 -1.30 2.27
N THR A 60 -15.42 -1.82 3.41
CA THR A 60 -15.39 -3.25 3.69
C THR A 60 -15.79 -3.53 5.13
N LEU A 61 -16.80 -4.37 5.28
CA LEU A 61 -17.25 -4.93 6.55
C LEU A 61 -17.01 -6.45 6.56
N VAL A 62 -16.54 -6.96 7.69
CA VAL A 62 -16.35 -8.39 7.94
C VAL A 62 -16.99 -8.79 9.26
N GLY A 63 -17.38 -10.05 9.39
CA GLY A 63 -18.02 -10.58 10.60
C GLY A 63 -19.47 -11.00 10.35
N GLU A 64 -20.21 -11.34 11.39
CA GLU A 64 -21.59 -11.80 11.24
C GLU A 64 -22.56 -10.61 11.11
N LEU A 65 -22.86 -10.21 9.88
CA LEU A 65 -23.59 -8.98 9.53
C LEU A 65 -25.12 -9.16 9.47
N GLY A 66 -25.63 -10.33 9.83
CA GLY A 66 -27.06 -10.66 9.81
C GLY A 66 -27.36 -11.94 9.02
N LYS A 67 -28.65 -12.26 8.88
CA LYS A 67 -29.13 -13.45 8.17
C LYS A 67 -30.07 -13.08 7.04
N VAL A 68 -30.01 -13.85 5.95
CA VAL A 68 -31.04 -13.87 4.92
C VAL A 68 -32.15 -14.84 5.33
N GLU A 69 -33.40 -14.56 4.97
CA GLU A 69 -34.56 -15.31 5.49
C GLU A 69 -34.67 -16.77 5.00
N ARG A 70 -33.96 -17.12 3.92
CA ARG A 70 -33.95 -18.48 3.34
C ARG A 70 -32.71 -18.68 2.47
N THR A 71 -32.36 -19.93 2.20
CA THR A 71 -31.26 -20.28 1.30
C THR A 71 -31.52 -19.72 -0.11
N LEU A 72 -30.56 -18.99 -0.69
CA LEU A 72 -30.78 -18.27 -1.95
C LEU A 72 -30.44 -19.11 -3.20
N SER A 73 -30.06 -20.39 -3.05
CA SER A 73 -29.32 -21.15 -4.08
C SER A 73 -30.18 -21.61 -5.25
N ALA A 74 -31.48 -21.33 -5.18
CA ALA A 74 -32.46 -21.60 -6.22
C ALA A 74 -33.40 -20.41 -6.50
N LEU A 75 -33.07 -19.21 -6.01
CA LEU A 75 -33.94 -18.04 -6.12
C LEU A 75 -33.60 -17.19 -7.35
N GLY A 76 -34.62 -16.72 -8.07
CA GLY A 76 -34.45 -15.65 -9.06
C GLY A 76 -34.07 -14.33 -8.39
N VAL A 77 -33.53 -13.37 -9.15
CA VAL A 77 -33.01 -12.08 -8.64
C VAL A 77 -34.03 -11.37 -7.73
N GLY A 78 -35.32 -11.28 -8.13
CA GLY A 78 -36.34 -10.64 -7.29
C GLY A 78 -36.61 -11.35 -5.96
N GLN A 79 -36.53 -12.69 -5.92
CA GLN A 79 -36.72 -13.48 -4.71
C GLN A 79 -35.49 -13.42 -3.78
N ALA A 80 -34.28 -13.37 -4.36
CA ALA A 80 -33.04 -13.18 -3.62
C ALA A 80 -32.98 -11.78 -2.99
N ALA A 81 -33.43 -10.75 -3.71
CA ALA A 81 -33.54 -9.39 -3.17
C ALA A 81 -34.49 -9.33 -1.97
N PHE A 82 -35.68 -9.95 -2.10
CA PHE A 82 -36.64 -10.03 -1.00
C PHE A 82 -36.06 -10.75 0.22
N ALA A 83 -35.42 -11.91 0.03
CA ALA A 83 -34.86 -12.70 1.13
C ALA A 83 -33.68 -12.02 1.84
N ALA A 84 -32.95 -11.14 1.15
CA ALA A 84 -31.83 -10.38 1.71
C ALA A 84 -32.22 -9.00 2.26
N ALA A 85 -33.45 -8.53 2.02
CA ALA A 85 -33.91 -7.20 2.40
C ALA A 85 -33.76 -6.88 3.90
N PRO A 86 -34.03 -7.82 4.84
CA PRO A 86 -33.82 -7.55 6.27
C PRO A 86 -32.35 -7.26 6.59
N ALA A 87 -31.43 -8.13 6.16
CA ALA A 87 -30.00 -7.92 6.38
C ALA A 87 -29.50 -6.63 5.67
N LEU A 88 -29.96 -6.37 4.46
CA LEU A 88 -29.59 -5.17 3.71
C LEU A 88 -30.04 -3.88 4.42
N THR A 89 -31.19 -3.90 5.09
CA THR A 89 -31.72 -2.74 5.84
C THR A 89 -30.82 -2.34 7.01
N ASP A 90 -30.15 -3.31 7.64
CA ASP A 90 -29.21 -3.03 8.73
C ASP A 90 -27.79 -2.74 8.23
N ILE A 91 -27.38 -3.34 7.11
CA ILE A 91 -26.03 -3.18 6.54
C ILE A 91 -25.87 -1.86 5.76
N ALA A 92 -26.83 -1.50 4.89
CA ALA A 92 -26.73 -0.35 4.01
C ALA A 92 -26.44 0.99 4.73
N PRO A 93 -27.04 1.28 5.90
CA PRO A 93 -26.76 2.52 6.65
C PRO A 93 -25.31 2.69 7.11
N VAL A 94 -24.52 1.61 7.22
CA VAL A 94 -23.09 1.69 7.53
C VAL A 94 -22.31 2.36 6.40
N PHE A 95 -22.79 2.23 5.16
CA PHE A 95 -22.26 2.88 3.97
C PHE A 95 -22.95 4.22 3.67
N ARG A 96 -23.77 4.73 4.60
CA ARG A 96 -24.70 5.87 4.42
C ARG A 96 -25.73 5.67 3.32
N LEU A 97 -26.03 4.42 2.97
CA LEU A 97 -27.01 4.08 1.95
C LEU A 97 -28.36 3.75 2.60
N ARG A 98 -29.44 3.91 1.83
CA ARG A 98 -30.75 3.34 2.16
C ARG A 98 -30.93 2.08 1.33
N ALA A 99 -31.59 1.06 1.88
CA ALA A 99 -31.88 -0.17 1.14
C ALA A 99 -32.72 0.12 -0.12
N ASP A 100 -33.64 1.10 -0.07
CA ASP A 100 -34.47 1.51 -1.21
C ASP A 100 -33.68 2.16 -2.36
N ASP A 101 -32.48 2.66 -2.07
CA ASP A 101 -31.58 3.22 -3.08
C ASP A 101 -30.72 2.13 -3.76
N LEU A 102 -30.88 0.86 -3.36
CA LEU A 102 -30.10 -0.27 -3.85
C LEU A 102 -30.98 -1.25 -4.61
N PHE A 103 -30.58 -1.60 -5.84
CA PHE A 103 -31.24 -2.62 -6.63
C PHE A 103 -30.32 -3.81 -6.85
N LEU A 104 -30.84 -5.02 -6.59
CA LEU A 104 -30.08 -6.23 -6.83
C LEU A 104 -29.92 -6.45 -8.33
N GLN A 105 -28.68 -6.36 -8.81
CA GLN A 105 -28.36 -6.58 -10.21
C GLN A 105 -28.12 -8.06 -10.50
N ARG A 106 -27.38 -8.74 -9.62
CA ARG A 106 -26.97 -10.13 -9.83
C ARG A 106 -26.82 -10.90 -8.53
N ALA A 107 -27.25 -12.15 -8.52
CA ALA A 107 -26.89 -13.14 -7.51
C ALA A 107 -26.09 -14.27 -8.18
N ARG A 108 -25.02 -14.72 -7.54
CA ARG A 108 -24.23 -15.90 -7.98
C ARG A 108 -23.89 -16.78 -6.78
N THR A 109 -23.74 -18.07 -7.00
CA THR A 109 -23.23 -19.03 -6.01
C THR A 109 -21.86 -19.50 -6.46
N ASP A 110 -20.89 -19.56 -5.56
CA ASP A 110 -19.55 -20.09 -5.82
C ASP A 110 -19.48 -21.62 -5.66
N ASN A 111 -18.29 -22.20 -5.87
CA ASN A 111 -18.04 -23.63 -5.74
C ASN A 111 -18.06 -24.15 -4.29
N GLN A 112 -17.98 -23.26 -3.30
CA GLN A 112 -18.08 -23.57 -1.87
C GLN A 112 -19.51 -23.44 -1.35
N GLY A 113 -20.45 -23.03 -2.21
CA GLY A 113 -21.86 -22.82 -1.87
C GLY A 113 -22.15 -21.45 -1.27
N ASN A 114 -21.17 -20.54 -1.17
CA ASN A 114 -21.41 -19.17 -0.75
C ASN A 114 -22.09 -18.38 -1.87
N GLN A 115 -22.86 -17.38 -1.49
CA GLN A 115 -23.66 -16.58 -2.40
C GLN A 115 -23.18 -15.14 -2.37
N HIS A 116 -23.10 -14.53 -3.54
CA HIS A 116 -22.66 -13.16 -3.71
C HIS A 116 -23.76 -12.36 -4.39
N LEU A 117 -24.30 -11.38 -3.67
CA LEU A 117 -25.38 -10.50 -4.12
C LEU A 117 -24.80 -9.14 -4.48
N ARG A 118 -24.82 -8.76 -5.75
CA ARG A 118 -24.32 -7.48 -6.25
C ARG A 118 -25.48 -6.52 -6.45
N TYR A 119 -25.51 -5.47 -5.64
CA TYR A 119 -26.43 -4.35 -5.73
C TYR A 119 -25.76 -3.17 -6.41
N ARG A 120 -26.56 -2.37 -7.12
CA ARG A 120 -26.17 -1.07 -7.67
C ARG A 120 -26.89 0.04 -6.93
N GLN A 121 -26.23 1.18 -6.80
CA GLN A 121 -26.75 2.37 -6.13
C GLN A 121 -27.51 3.27 -7.11
N THR A 122 -28.60 3.83 -6.61
CA THR A 122 -29.27 5.01 -7.16
C THR A 122 -29.24 6.15 -6.15
N LYS A 123 -29.33 7.39 -6.62
CA LYS A 123 -29.54 8.58 -5.80
C LYS A 123 -30.54 9.47 -6.51
N ASN A 124 -31.58 9.91 -5.82
CA ASN A 124 -32.67 10.71 -6.41
C ASN A 124 -33.28 10.05 -7.67
N GLY A 125 -33.33 8.71 -7.73
CA GLY A 125 -33.82 7.94 -8.88
C GLY A 125 -32.85 7.85 -10.07
N LEU A 126 -31.64 8.42 -9.99
CA LEU A 126 -30.61 8.32 -11.02
C LEU A 126 -29.54 7.30 -10.62
N GLU A 127 -28.96 6.61 -11.60
CA GLU A 127 -27.84 5.66 -11.38
C GLU A 127 -26.62 6.39 -10.81
N VAL A 128 -25.96 5.79 -9.82
CA VAL A 128 -24.61 6.18 -9.40
C VAL A 128 -23.63 5.24 -10.08
N VAL A 129 -22.98 5.72 -11.13
CA VAL A 129 -22.03 4.94 -11.95
C VAL A 129 -20.87 4.45 -11.08
N GLY A 130 -20.63 3.14 -11.13
CA GLY A 130 -19.60 2.48 -10.33
C GLY A 130 -19.94 2.31 -8.85
N GLY A 131 -21.09 2.81 -8.38
CA GLY A 131 -21.59 2.62 -7.02
C GLY A 131 -22.24 1.25 -6.86
N GLU A 132 -21.52 0.30 -6.26
CA GLU A 132 -21.99 -1.05 -6.02
C GLU A 132 -21.79 -1.48 -4.57
N LEU A 133 -22.70 -2.30 -4.06
CA LEU A 133 -22.60 -2.99 -2.77
C LEU A 133 -22.70 -4.50 -3.02
N MET A 134 -21.75 -5.26 -2.50
CA MET A 134 -21.74 -6.72 -2.60
C MET A 134 -21.90 -7.35 -1.21
N LEU A 135 -22.92 -8.21 -1.04
CA LEU A 135 -23.11 -9.02 0.16
C LEU A 135 -22.62 -10.44 -0.08
N HIS A 136 -21.90 -10.99 0.90
CA HIS A 136 -21.37 -12.35 0.88
C HIS A 136 -22.09 -13.21 1.92
N VAL A 137 -22.77 -14.25 1.47
CA VAL A 137 -23.68 -15.06 2.29
C VAL A 137 -23.22 -16.51 2.29
N ARG A 138 -23.06 -17.13 3.46
CA ARG A 138 -22.71 -18.54 3.58
C ARG A 138 -23.91 -19.46 3.26
N PRO A 139 -23.70 -20.77 3.03
CA PRO A 139 -24.80 -21.72 2.79
C PRO A 139 -25.87 -21.76 3.88
N ASP A 140 -25.52 -21.41 5.12
CA ASP A 140 -26.41 -21.34 6.27
C ASP A 140 -27.26 -20.04 6.34
N GLY A 141 -27.06 -19.13 5.39
CA GLY A 141 -27.76 -17.85 5.29
C GLY A 141 -27.11 -16.69 6.05
N ASN A 142 -25.96 -16.89 6.71
CA ASN A 142 -25.25 -15.79 7.38
C ASN A 142 -24.53 -14.89 6.37
N VAL A 143 -24.75 -13.58 6.47
CA VAL A 143 -23.95 -12.57 5.76
C VAL A 143 -22.65 -12.38 6.52
N TYR A 144 -21.53 -12.78 5.94
CA TYR A 144 -20.22 -12.79 6.63
C TYR A 144 -19.29 -11.65 6.21
N ALA A 145 -19.61 -10.96 5.11
CA ALA A 145 -18.88 -9.80 4.64
C ALA A 145 -19.75 -8.94 3.72
N ALA A 146 -19.40 -7.65 3.64
CA ALA A 146 -19.95 -6.70 2.68
C ALA A 146 -18.84 -5.80 2.12
N ASN A 147 -18.76 -5.66 0.80
CA ASN A 147 -17.81 -4.77 0.11
C ASN A 147 -18.59 -3.73 -0.70
N SER A 148 -18.25 -2.44 -0.57
CA SER A 148 -19.00 -1.35 -1.16
C SER A 148 -18.11 -0.29 -1.78
N SER A 149 -18.28 -0.03 -3.07
CA SER A 149 -17.91 1.25 -3.69
C SER A 149 -19.05 2.27 -3.58
N ALA A 150 -20.29 1.78 -3.44
CA ALA A 150 -21.46 2.60 -3.17
C ALA A 150 -21.35 3.27 -1.80
N ARG A 151 -21.65 4.57 -1.76
CA ARG A 151 -21.73 5.37 -0.55
C ARG A 151 -22.48 6.66 -0.82
N ASP A 152 -23.09 7.23 0.21
CA ASP A 152 -23.75 8.54 0.15
C ASP A 152 -23.38 9.40 1.36
N GLY A 153 -24.15 10.46 1.63
CA GLY A 153 -23.86 11.48 2.64
C GLY A 153 -23.57 12.86 2.04
N VAL A 154 -23.80 13.06 0.74
CA VAL A 154 -23.64 14.34 0.06
C VAL A 154 -24.97 14.75 -0.55
N ASP A 155 -25.44 15.96 -0.23
CA ASP A 155 -26.60 16.54 -0.89
C ASP A 155 -26.21 17.14 -2.23
N LEU A 156 -26.71 16.54 -3.31
CA LEU A 156 -26.54 17.01 -4.69
C LEU A 156 -27.90 17.11 -5.38
N PRO A 157 -28.10 18.14 -6.24
CA PRO A 157 -29.32 18.27 -7.01
C PRO A 157 -29.43 17.17 -8.06
N ALA A 158 -30.66 16.82 -8.43
CA ALA A 158 -30.96 15.89 -9.53
C ALA A 158 -31.30 16.59 -10.85
N THR A 159 -31.30 17.94 -10.87
CA THR A 159 -31.67 18.74 -12.04
C THR A 159 -30.43 19.33 -12.69
N PRO A 160 -30.17 19.08 -13.99
CA PRO A 160 -29.01 19.59 -14.70
C PRO A 160 -29.16 21.08 -15.02
N ARG A 161 -28.04 21.82 -15.06
CA ARG A 161 -27.95 23.20 -15.57
C ARG A 161 -27.40 23.26 -17.00
N VAL A 162 -26.58 22.29 -17.38
CA VAL A 162 -26.07 22.10 -18.73
C VAL A 162 -27.05 21.22 -19.50
N ASP A 163 -27.44 21.61 -20.70
CA ASP A 163 -28.30 20.78 -21.54
C ASP A 163 -27.54 19.59 -22.15
N ALA A 164 -28.26 18.49 -22.43
CA ALA A 164 -27.68 17.26 -22.97
C ALA A 164 -26.88 17.49 -24.27
N SER A 165 -27.35 18.38 -25.15
CA SER A 165 -26.68 18.66 -26.42
C SER A 165 -25.35 19.39 -26.21
N ALA A 166 -25.29 20.32 -25.26
CA ALA A 166 -24.07 21.01 -24.88
C ALA A 166 -23.06 20.05 -24.23
N ALA A 167 -23.54 19.14 -23.39
CA ALA A 167 -22.71 18.09 -22.80
C ALA A 167 -22.15 17.14 -23.86
N ALA A 168 -22.94 16.70 -24.85
CA ALA A 168 -22.46 15.87 -25.94
C ALA A 168 -21.35 16.56 -26.76
N ARG A 169 -21.52 17.85 -27.06
CA ARG A 169 -20.48 18.65 -27.73
C ARG A 169 -19.23 18.83 -26.86
N ALA A 170 -19.39 19.00 -25.56
CA ALA A 170 -18.27 19.12 -24.63
C ALA A 170 -17.49 17.79 -24.50
N ALA A 171 -18.19 16.67 -24.43
CA ALA A 171 -17.60 15.33 -24.43
C ALA A 171 -16.77 15.08 -25.70
N ALA A 172 -17.33 15.36 -26.88
CA ALA A 172 -16.62 15.20 -28.14
C ALA A 172 -15.37 16.10 -28.24
N ARG A 173 -15.47 17.37 -27.84
CA ARG A 173 -14.30 18.29 -27.84
C ARG A 173 -13.25 17.91 -26.80
N GLY A 174 -13.66 17.34 -25.67
CA GLY A 174 -12.76 16.90 -24.61
C GLY A 174 -12.00 15.62 -24.97
N THR A 175 -12.43 14.88 -25.99
CA THR A 175 -11.81 13.61 -26.41
C THR A 175 -10.82 13.84 -27.54
N ALA A 176 -9.55 13.48 -27.29
CA ALA A 176 -8.49 13.58 -28.26
C ALA A 176 -8.57 12.44 -29.28
N GLY A 177 -8.55 12.78 -30.57
CA GLY A 177 -8.56 11.81 -31.66
C GLY A 177 -9.12 12.39 -32.95
N THR A 178 -9.25 11.56 -33.98
CA THR A 178 -9.85 11.89 -35.27
C THR A 178 -11.22 11.22 -35.41
N GLY A 179 -12.13 11.88 -36.14
CA GLY A 179 -13.48 11.33 -36.35
C GLY A 179 -14.31 11.21 -35.06
N ILE A 180 -14.00 12.04 -34.05
CA ILE A 180 -14.69 11.99 -32.76
C ILE A 180 -16.15 12.42 -32.91
N ALA A 181 -17.07 11.58 -32.45
CA ALA A 181 -18.51 11.84 -32.45
C ALA A 181 -19.16 11.31 -31.17
N SER A 182 -20.18 12.02 -30.68
CA SER A 182 -21.07 11.50 -29.64
C SER A 182 -22.11 10.55 -30.25
N GLU A 183 -22.37 9.43 -29.61
CA GLU A 183 -23.33 8.41 -30.05
C GLU A 183 -24.46 8.24 -29.03
N GLY A 184 -25.70 8.22 -29.52
CA GLY A 184 -26.89 8.05 -28.68
C GLY A 184 -27.25 9.28 -27.85
N GLU A 185 -28.34 9.16 -27.10
CA GLU A 185 -28.83 10.24 -26.22
C GLU A 185 -28.05 10.26 -24.89
N PRO A 186 -27.48 11.40 -24.47
CA PRO A 186 -26.86 11.55 -23.16
C PRO A 186 -27.83 11.21 -22.03
N ARG A 187 -27.36 10.44 -21.04
CA ARG A 187 -28.14 10.07 -19.86
C ARG A 187 -27.65 10.81 -18.63
N LEU A 188 -28.57 11.31 -17.81
CA LEU A 188 -28.21 11.95 -16.55
C LEU A 188 -27.94 10.89 -15.47
N VAL A 189 -26.77 10.97 -14.84
CA VAL A 189 -26.29 10.02 -13.82
C VAL A 189 -25.55 10.77 -12.72
N TYR A 190 -25.22 10.08 -11.63
CA TYR A 190 -24.12 10.50 -10.75
C TYR A 190 -22.88 9.68 -11.07
N VAL A 191 -21.70 10.29 -10.96
CA VAL A 191 -20.41 9.61 -11.12
C VAL A 191 -19.41 10.20 -10.15
N ARG A 192 -18.47 9.38 -9.65
CA ARG A 192 -17.35 9.86 -8.86
C ARG A 192 -16.12 10.02 -9.75
N ASP A 193 -15.37 11.09 -9.56
CA ASP A 193 -14.02 11.23 -10.13
C ASP A 193 -13.00 10.36 -9.37
N ASP A 194 -11.75 10.35 -9.82
CA ASP A 194 -10.67 9.57 -9.21
C ASP A 194 -10.36 10.02 -7.77
N ALA A 195 -10.66 11.27 -7.42
CA ALA A 195 -10.55 11.79 -6.05
C ALA A 195 -11.72 11.36 -5.16
N GLY A 196 -12.74 10.72 -5.72
CA GLY A 196 -13.93 10.23 -5.02
C GLY A 196 -15.06 11.27 -4.90
N THR A 197 -14.92 12.45 -5.50
CA THR A 197 -15.92 13.53 -5.50
C THR A 197 -17.11 13.12 -6.36
N LEU A 198 -18.32 13.21 -5.81
CA LEU A 198 -19.55 12.86 -6.53
C LEU A 198 -20.05 14.06 -7.34
N PHE A 199 -20.35 13.84 -8.63
CA PHE A 199 -20.91 14.83 -9.54
C PHE A 199 -22.26 14.35 -10.08
N LEU A 200 -23.20 15.28 -10.29
CA LEU A 200 -24.27 15.08 -11.26
C LEU A 200 -23.68 15.28 -12.65
N ALA A 201 -23.75 14.28 -13.53
CA ALA A 201 -23.09 14.31 -14.83
C ALA A 201 -23.98 13.76 -15.95
N TRP A 202 -23.73 14.24 -17.16
CA TRP A 202 -24.20 13.61 -18.39
C TRP A 202 -23.24 12.51 -18.80
N HIS A 203 -23.72 11.26 -18.82
CA HIS A 203 -23.06 10.12 -19.45
C HIS A 203 -23.26 10.21 -20.96
N VAL A 204 -22.17 10.44 -21.69
CA VAL A 204 -22.11 10.53 -23.15
C VAL A 204 -21.23 9.41 -23.67
N ARG A 205 -21.73 8.60 -24.60
CA ARG A 205 -20.87 7.67 -25.35
C ARG A 205 -20.19 8.43 -26.47
N VAL A 206 -18.87 8.34 -26.56
CA VAL A 206 -18.06 8.99 -27.60
C VAL A 206 -17.34 7.91 -28.39
N THR A 207 -17.38 8.02 -29.72
CA THR A 207 -16.67 7.13 -30.64
C THR A 207 -15.69 7.92 -31.49
N GLY A 208 -14.70 7.25 -32.05
CA GLY A 208 -13.77 7.84 -33.01
C GLY A 208 -12.49 7.01 -33.16
N THR A 209 -11.36 7.67 -33.38
CA THR A 209 -10.05 7.02 -33.47
C THR A 209 -9.04 7.80 -32.65
N GLN A 210 -8.35 7.14 -31.73
CA GLN A 210 -7.28 7.73 -30.92
C GLN A 210 -6.12 8.22 -31.81
N PRO A 211 -5.25 9.13 -31.31
CA PRO A 211 -4.01 9.49 -32.03
C PRO A 211 -3.12 8.29 -32.39
N SER A 212 -3.22 7.21 -31.62
CA SER A 212 -2.54 5.92 -31.82
C SER A 212 -3.12 5.07 -32.98
N GLY A 213 -4.25 5.47 -33.57
CA GLY A 213 -4.96 4.72 -34.62
C GLY A 213 -5.98 3.71 -34.10
N ILE A 214 -6.13 3.56 -32.78
CA ILE A 214 -7.05 2.60 -32.16
C ILE A 214 -8.49 3.14 -32.23
N PRO A 215 -9.50 2.32 -32.59
CA PRO A 215 -10.90 2.71 -32.44
C PRO A 215 -11.17 3.14 -30.99
N LEU A 216 -11.71 4.33 -30.83
CA LEU A 216 -12.09 4.88 -29.54
C LEU A 216 -13.57 4.61 -29.33
N VAL A 217 -13.91 4.04 -28.18
CA VAL A 217 -15.28 4.01 -27.65
C VAL A 217 -15.14 4.29 -26.16
N ASP A 218 -15.60 5.46 -25.73
CA ASP A 218 -15.49 5.92 -24.36
C ASP A 218 -16.86 6.26 -23.79
N ASN A 219 -17.04 5.99 -22.51
CA ASN A 219 -18.05 6.64 -21.70
C ASN A 219 -17.44 7.90 -21.10
N VAL A 220 -17.84 9.07 -21.60
CA VAL A 220 -17.39 10.37 -21.11
C VAL A 220 -18.48 10.97 -20.21
N TYR A 221 -18.10 11.44 -19.04
CA TYR A 221 -19.02 12.05 -18.09
C TYR A 221 -18.73 13.54 -17.99
N VAL A 222 -19.74 14.35 -18.30
CA VAL A 222 -19.64 15.82 -18.29
C VAL A 222 -20.46 16.37 -17.14
N ASP A 223 -19.87 17.18 -16.28
CA ASP A 223 -20.55 17.86 -15.17
C ASP A 223 -21.80 18.57 -15.66
N ALA A 224 -22.95 18.13 -15.15
CA ALA A 224 -24.24 18.64 -15.53
C ALA A 224 -24.56 19.98 -14.85
N LEU A 225 -23.77 20.41 -13.86
CA LEU A 225 -23.90 21.72 -13.22
C LEU A 225 -23.01 22.79 -13.86
N GLY A 226 -22.10 22.40 -14.76
CA GLY A 226 -21.31 23.29 -15.61
C GLY A 226 -20.12 23.97 -14.94
N GLN A 227 -19.61 23.39 -13.85
CA GLN A 227 -18.51 23.95 -13.05
C GLN A 227 -17.14 23.46 -13.53
N THR A 228 -17.04 22.19 -13.95
CA THR A 228 -15.73 21.53 -14.18
C THR A 228 -15.54 20.93 -15.57
N GLY A 229 -16.59 20.79 -16.39
CA GLY A 229 -16.48 20.20 -17.73
C GLY A 229 -16.48 18.67 -17.70
N VAL A 230 -15.50 18.00 -18.31
CA VAL A 230 -15.40 16.53 -18.27
C VAL A 230 -14.87 16.11 -16.90
N VAL A 231 -15.62 15.30 -16.16
CA VAL A 231 -15.29 14.86 -14.79
C VAL A 231 -14.76 13.43 -14.72
N ALA A 232 -15.11 12.58 -15.70
CA ALA A 232 -14.58 11.22 -15.79
C ALA A 232 -14.63 10.73 -17.23
N ARG A 233 -13.78 9.76 -17.56
CA ARG A 233 -13.77 9.03 -18.83
C ARG A 233 -13.48 7.57 -18.57
N HIS A 234 -14.41 6.69 -18.92
CA HIS A 234 -14.22 5.24 -18.81
C HIS A 234 -14.14 4.65 -20.23
N PRO A 235 -12.95 4.26 -20.71
CA PRO A 235 -12.80 3.57 -21.98
C PRO A 235 -13.64 2.28 -21.99
N LEU A 236 -14.35 2.03 -23.08
CA LEU A 236 -15.08 0.78 -23.34
C LEU A 236 -14.30 -0.17 -24.25
N ILE A 237 -13.31 0.35 -24.97
CA ILE A 237 -12.29 -0.46 -25.61
C ILE A 237 -11.15 -0.59 -24.62
N HIS A 238 -11.19 -1.68 -23.86
CA HIS A 238 -10.06 -2.16 -23.07
C HIS A 238 -9.12 -2.87 -24.03
N THR A 239 -8.11 -2.18 -24.56
CA THR A 239 -6.98 -2.90 -25.14
C THR A 239 -6.17 -3.40 -23.97
N ALA A 240 -6.27 -4.70 -23.65
CA ALA A 240 -5.41 -5.32 -22.65
C ALA A 240 -3.92 -5.04 -22.96
N ARG A 241 -3.54 -4.75 -24.22
CA ARG A 241 -2.16 -4.40 -24.58
C ARG A 241 -2.08 -2.98 -25.15
N ASN A 242 -1.02 -2.27 -24.80
CA ASN A 242 -0.72 -0.94 -25.32
C ASN A 242 0.76 -0.86 -25.70
N ARG A 243 1.10 -1.19 -26.95
CA ARG A 243 2.48 -1.24 -27.48
C ARG A 243 2.74 -0.12 -28.47
N ALA A 244 3.97 0.39 -28.45
CA ALA A 244 4.45 1.35 -29.44
C ALA A 244 5.94 1.11 -29.74
N VAL A 245 6.24 0.73 -30.98
CA VAL A 245 7.61 0.51 -31.47
C VAL A 245 8.04 1.65 -32.39
N TYR A 246 9.16 2.25 -32.03
CA TYR A 246 9.81 3.35 -32.72
C TYR A 246 11.12 2.88 -33.34
N THR A 247 11.66 3.67 -34.26
CA THR A 247 13.02 3.51 -34.80
C THR A 247 13.86 4.75 -34.51
N ALA A 248 15.10 4.55 -34.09
CA ALA A 248 16.09 5.61 -34.00
C ALA A 248 16.80 5.87 -35.35
N ASN A 249 16.47 5.11 -36.41
CA ASN A 249 17.07 5.21 -37.74
C ASN A 249 18.61 5.19 -37.72
N ASN A 250 19.21 4.30 -36.92
CA ASN A 250 20.65 4.17 -36.66
C ASN A 250 21.29 5.39 -35.95
N GLY A 251 20.48 6.30 -35.44
CA GLY A 251 20.89 7.38 -34.53
C GLY A 251 20.71 7.00 -33.06
N THR A 252 20.88 7.97 -32.17
CA THR A 252 20.74 7.78 -30.71
C THR A 252 19.62 8.61 -30.08
N THR A 253 18.81 9.29 -30.90
CA THR A 253 17.67 10.09 -30.41
C THR A 253 16.49 9.20 -30.06
N LEU A 254 15.97 9.33 -28.83
CA LEU A 254 14.86 8.53 -28.31
C LEU A 254 13.60 9.39 -28.09
N PRO A 255 12.38 8.84 -28.28
CA PRO A 255 12.11 7.50 -28.80
C PRO A 255 12.32 7.38 -30.33
N GLY A 256 12.62 8.48 -31.03
CA GLY A 256 12.75 8.47 -32.49
C GLY A 256 11.39 8.51 -33.20
N THR A 257 11.26 7.82 -34.32
CA THR A 257 10.06 7.86 -35.17
C THR A 257 9.17 6.65 -34.91
N LEU A 258 7.89 6.86 -34.58
CA LEU A 258 6.92 5.77 -34.42
C LEU A 258 6.79 4.97 -35.73
N ARG A 259 6.96 3.65 -35.66
CA ARG A 259 6.83 2.76 -36.82
C ARG A 259 5.62 1.85 -36.71
N ARG A 260 5.28 1.39 -35.49
CA ARG A 260 4.14 0.51 -35.27
C ARG A 260 3.50 0.77 -33.91
N SER A 261 2.21 1.10 -33.90
CA SER A 261 1.37 1.15 -32.69
C SER A 261 0.66 -0.18 -32.46
N GLU A 262 -0.03 -0.34 -31.32
CA GLU A 262 -0.72 -1.57 -30.90
C GLU A 262 -1.55 -2.27 -32.00
N LEU A 263 -2.34 -1.48 -32.75
CA LEU A 263 -3.17 -1.96 -33.87
C LEU A 263 -2.60 -1.58 -35.24
N GLY A 264 -1.38 -1.08 -35.27
CA GLY A 264 -0.65 -0.75 -36.49
C GLY A 264 -0.34 -2.00 -37.31
N ALA A 265 -0.49 -1.87 -38.63
CA ALA A 265 -0.12 -2.92 -39.56
C ALA A 265 1.37 -3.29 -39.43
N VAL A 266 1.68 -4.54 -39.74
CA VAL A 266 3.03 -5.08 -39.96
C VAL A 266 3.80 -4.11 -40.87
N THR A 267 5.01 -3.75 -40.44
CA THR A 267 5.91 -2.85 -41.16
C THR A 267 6.88 -3.70 -41.96
N ASN A 268 7.32 -3.32 -43.17
CA ASN A 268 8.28 -4.16 -43.91
C ASN A 268 9.71 -4.12 -43.32
N ASP A 269 9.81 -4.12 -41.99
CA ASP A 269 10.96 -3.91 -41.15
C ASP A 269 10.92 -4.98 -40.04
N ALA A 270 11.77 -6.00 -40.19
CA ALA A 270 11.72 -7.20 -39.38
C ALA A 270 12.05 -6.93 -37.90
N HIS A 271 12.91 -5.96 -37.60
CA HIS A 271 13.26 -5.65 -36.20
C HIS A 271 12.08 -4.98 -35.51
N VAL A 272 11.42 -4.00 -36.16
CA VAL A 272 10.20 -3.35 -35.63
C VAL A 272 9.10 -4.37 -35.36
N ASP A 273 8.84 -5.25 -36.31
CA ASP A 273 7.71 -6.16 -36.23
C ASP A 273 7.88 -7.31 -35.25
N GLN A 274 9.10 -7.86 -35.21
CA GLN A 274 9.41 -8.89 -34.24
C GLN A 274 9.39 -8.31 -32.83
N ASN A 275 9.99 -7.13 -32.60
CA ASN A 275 9.96 -6.50 -31.28
C ASN A 275 8.52 -6.17 -30.83
N HIS A 276 7.66 -5.69 -31.72
CA HIS A 276 6.24 -5.49 -31.41
C HIS A 276 5.54 -6.79 -30.98
N THR A 277 5.91 -7.91 -31.60
CA THR A 277 5.41 -9.25 -31.24
C THR A 277 5.91 -9.65 -29.85
N GLN A 278 7.21 -9.46 -29.58
CA GLN A 278 7.80 -9.80 -28.28
C GLN A 278 7.25 -8.96 -27.13
N LEU A 279 6.98 -7.67 -27.34
CA LEU A 279 6.27 -6.85 -26.35
C LEU A 279 4.90 -7.42 -25.98
N GLY A 280 4.20 -7.98 -26.98
CA GLY A 280 2.90 -8.63 -26.75
C GLY A 280 3.05 -9.87 -25.90
N TYR A 281 4.00 -10.72 -26.27
CA TYR A 281 4.36 -11.94 -25.54
C TYR A 281 4.72 -11.67 -24.09
N THR A 282 5.56 -10.66 -23.82
CA THR A 282 5.96 -10.29 -22.47
C THR A 282 4.76 -9.82 -21.65
N TYR A 283 3.91 -8.96 -22.22
CA TYR A 283 2.67 -8.53 -21.55
C TYR A 283 1.79 -9.73 -21.17
N ASP A 284 1.53 -10.64 -22.13
CA ASP A 284 0.68 -11.81 -21.89
C ASP A 284 1.20 -12.69 -20.76
N CYS A 285 2.51 -12.92 -20.73
CA CYS A 285 3.14 -13.70 -19.70
C CYS A 285 2.86 -13.09 -18.31
N TYR A 286 3.12 -11.79 -18.12
CA TYR A 286 2.88 -11.12 -16.84
C TYR A 286 1.40 -11.05 -16.46
N GLN A 287 0.54 -10.70 -17.41
CA GLN A 287 -0.90 -10.59 -17.17
C GLN A 287 -1.54 -11.96 -16.88
N THR A 288 -1.15 -13.02 -17.61
CA THR A 288 -1.72 -14.36 -17.44
C THR A 288 -1.20 -15.02 -16.16
N LEU A 289 0.11 -14.94 -15.92
CA LEU A 289 0.70 -15.60 -14.76
C LEU A 289 0.35 -14.83 -13.50
N PHE A 290 0.57 -13.52 -13.45
CA PHE A 290 0.55 -12.77 -12.19
C PHE A 290 -0.63 -11.80 -12.06
N GLY A 291 -1.48 -11.68 -13.08
CA GLY A 291 -2.56 -10.69 -13.10
C GLY A 291 -2.04 -9.25 -13.18
N ARG A 292 -0.78 -9.06 -13.58
CA ARG A 292 -0.11 -7.76 -13.61
C ARG A 292 -0.38 -7.04 -14.93
N ASP A 293 -1.00 -5.87 -14.84
CA ASP A 293 -1.29 -5.03 -16.01
C ASP A 293 -0.11 -4.12 -16.36
N SER A 294 0.75 -4.58 -17.28
CA SER A 294 1.98 -3.88 -17.70
C SER A 294 3.04 -3.76 -16.60
N PHE A 295 4.13 -3.04 -16.87
CA PHE A 295 5.28 -2.96 -15.96
C PHE A 295 5.00 -2.13 -14.69
N ASP A 296 3.97 -1.29 -14.67
CA ASP A 296 3.57 -0.46 -13.52
C ASP A 296 2.31 -0.97 -12.81
N ASN A 297 1.78 -2.11 -13.24
CA ASN A 297 0.52 -2.69 -12.77
C ASN A 297 -0.71 -1.77 -12.98
N ALA A 298 -0.62 -0.82 -13.91
CA ALA A 298 -1.67 0.16 -14.22
C ALA A 298 -1.82 0.41 -15.74
N GLY A 299 -1.35 -0.52 -16.57
CA GLY A 299 -1.58 -0.50 -18.02
C GLY A 299 -0.68 0.48 -18.79
N ALA A 300 0.52 0.80 -18.27
CA ALA A 300 1.47 1.65 -18.99
C ALA A 300 1.75 1.20 -20.43
N GLU A 301 1.98 2.18 -21.32
CA GLU A 301 2.43 1.94 -22.70
C GLU A 301 3.79 1.24 -22.72
N LEU A 302 3.86 0.09 -23.37
CA LEU A 302 5.09 -0.64 -23.68
C LEU A 302 5.79 0.04 -24.86
N ARG A 303 6.63 1.01 -24.53
CA ARG A 303 7.41 1.77 -25.51
C ARG A 303 8.77 1.11 -25.77
N SER A 304 9.07 0.87 -27.04
CA SER A 304 10.36 0.36 -27.50
C SER A 304 10.94 1.17 -28.65
N THR A 305 12.27 1.30 -28.69
CA THR A 305 13.00 1.86 -29.83
C THR A 305 13.99 0.85 -30.39
N VAL A 306 13.88 0.52 -31.67
CA VAL A 306 14.82 -0.34 -32.41
C VAL A 306 15.75 0.48 -33.32
N HIS A 307 16.74 -0.14 -33.95
CA HIS A 307 17.76 0.52 -34.77
C HIS A 307 18.50 1.64 -34.03
N TYR A 308 18.84 1.39 -32.76
CA TYR A 308 19.59 2.32 -31.94
C TYR A 308 21.09 2.22 -32.23
N SER A 309 21.70 3.37 -32.57
CA SER A 309 23.11 3.49 -32.97
C SER A 309 23.46 2.58 -34.17
N SER A 310 24.74 2.33 -34.41
CA SER A 310 25.23 1.46 -35.50
C SER A 310 26.19 0.42 -34.93
N GLY A 311 26.00 -0.86 -35.27
CA GLY A 311 26.83 -1.94 -34.75
C GLY A 311 26.68 -2.16 -33.24
N TYR A 312 25.58 -1.72 -32.64
CA TYR A 312 25.44 -1.64 -31.19
C TYR A 312 24.98 -2.99 -30.62
N VAL A 313 25.89 -3.68 -29.94
CA VAL A 313 25.66 -4.98 -29.30
C VAL A 313 25.18 -4.77 -27.87
N ASN A 314 23.99 -4.18 -27.71
CA ASN A 314 23.33 -4.08 -26.41
C ASN A 314 21.84 -3.75 -26.54
N ALA A 315 21.09 -4.07 -25.50
CA ALA A 315 19.73 -3.61 -25.24
C ALA A 315 19.68 -3.03 -23.82
N PHE A 316 18.71 -2.15 -23.54
CA PHE A 316 18.54 -1.60 -22.19
C PHE A 316 17.15 -1.00 -21.96
N TRP A 317 16.66 -1.10 -20.74
CA TRP A 317 15.66 -0.22 -20.15
C TRP A 317 16.30 1.07 -19.63
N ASN A 318 15.73 2.24 -19.97
CA ASN A 318 16.29 3.54 -19.59
C ASN A 318 15.51 4.32 -18.51
N GLY A 319 14.57 3.66 -17.82
CA GLY A 319 13.62 4.31 -16.91
C GLY A 319 12.29 4.73 -17.55
N SER A 320 12.19 4.71 -18.88
CA SER A 320 10.98 5.13 -19.61
C SER A 320 10.59 4.26 -20.81
N GLN A 321 11.56 3.59 -21.43
CA GLN A 321 11.35 2.74 -22.61
C GLN A 321 12.47 1.71 -22.75
N MET A 322 12.20 0.65 -23.51
CA MET A 322 13.21 -0.33 -23.94
C MET A 322 13.91 0.17 -25.22
N VAL A 323 15.21 -0.10 -25.34
CA VAL A 323 16.03 0.33 -26.48
C VAL A 323 16.87 -0.84 -26.97
N TYR A 324 16.88 -1.09 -28.27
CA TYR A 324 17.54 -2.23 -28.89
C TYR A 324 18.49 -1.80 -30.01
N GLY A 325 19.75 -2.24 -29.93
CA GLY A 325 20.69 -2.17 -31.04
C GLY A 325 20.46 -3.27 -32.08
N ASP A 326 21.05 -3.07 -33.25
CA ASP A 326 20.98 -4.05 -34.36
C ASP A 326 22.10 -5.11 -34.29
N GLY A 327 22.98 -5.03 -33.28
CA GLY A 327 24.18 -5.85 -33.22
C GLY A 327 25.21 -5.48 -34.29
N ASP A 328 26.34 -6.17 -34.27
CA ASP A 328 27.45 -6.00 -35.22
C ASP A 328 27.52 -7.11 -36.28
N GLY A 329 26.57 -8.07 -36.24
CA GLY A 329 26.52 -9.24 -37.11
C GLY A 329 27.54 -10.34 -36.77
N VAL A 330 28.32 -10.16 -35.69
CA VAL A 330 29.34 -11.11 -35.23
C VAL A 330 29.01 -11.61 -33.83
N ASN A 331 28.90 -10.69 -32.87
CA ASN A 331 28.56 -10.96 -31.49
C ASN A 331 27.03 -11.07 -31.32
N SER A 332 26.28 -10.27 -32.07
CA SER A 332 24.82 -10.39 -32.10
C SER A 332 24.22 -9.85 -33.40
N ILE A 333 23.01 -10.30 -33.72
CA ILE A 333 22.09 -9.64 -34.67
C ILE A 333 21.13 -8.71 -33.93
N GLU A 334 19.99 -8.38 -34.51
CA GLU A 334 19.04 -7.43 -33.90
C GLU A 334 18.45 -7.96 -32.58
N LEU A 335 18.85 -7.35 -31.46
CA LEU A 335 18.58 -7.87 -30.12
C LEU A 335 17.09 -7.90 -29.76
N GLY A 336 16.29 -6.98 -30.30
CA GLY A 336 14.85 -6.92 -30.07
C GLY A 336 14.05 -8.03 -30.76
N LYS A 337 14.71 -8.94 -31.49
CA LYS A 337 14.08 -10.12 -32.10
C LYS A 337 13.93 -11.28 -31.12
N ASP A 338 14.77 -11.36 -30.10
CA ASP A 338 14.74 -12.41 -29.09
C ASP A 338 13.66 -12.11 -28.03
N PRO A 339 12.75 -13.06 -27.72
CA PRO A 339 11.75 -12.87 -26.68
C PRO A 339 12.38 -12.70 -25.30
N ASP A 340 13.48 -13.41 -25.02
CA ASP A 340 14.12 -13.44 -23.71
C ASP A 340 14.74 -12.08 -23.41
N VAL A 341 15.40 -11.46 -24.40
CA VAL A 341 15.92 -10.09 -24.29
C VAL A 341 14.77 -9.10 -24.04
N THR A 342 13.64 -9.24 -24.73
CA THR A 342 12.51 -8.33 -24.52
C THR A 342 11.87 -8.49 -23.13
N VAL A 343 11.71 -9.73 -22.65
CA VAL A 343 11.24 -9.99 -21.28
C VAL A 343 12.25 -9.45 -20.25
N HIS A 344 13.54 -9.67 -20.47
CA HIS A 344 14.62 -9.18 -19.60
C HIS A 344 14.54 -7.65 -19.45
N GLU A 345 14.52 -6.90 -20.55
CA GLU A 345 14.45 -5.44 -20.49
C GLU A 345 13.18 -4.92 -19.81
N LEU A 346 12.02 -5.54 -20.05
CA LEU A 346 10.79 -5.14 -19.38
C LEU A 346 10.80 -5.50 -17.88
N THR A 347 11.49 -6.57 -17.51
CA THR A 347 11.60 -6.99 -16.10
C THR A 347 12.41 -6.00 -15.28
N HIS A 348 13.37 -5.29 -15.87
CA HIS A 348 14.01 -4.15 -15.21
C HIS A 348 12.97 -3.07 -14.86
N ALA A 349 12.03 -2.76 -15.75
CA ALA A 349 10.96 -1.80 -15.49
C ALA A 349 10.02 -2.27 -14.38
N VAL A 350 9.71 -3.57 -14.32
CA VAL A 350 8.95 -4.16 -13.21
C VAL A 350 9.73 -4.01 -11.90
N THR A 351 11.01 -4.35 -11.89
CA THR A 351 11.87 -4.23 -10.70
C THR A 351 11.97 -2.78 -10.21
N GLU A 352 12.10 -1.80 -11.11
CA GLU A 352 12.09 -0.37 -10.77
C GLU A 352 10.79 0.07 -10.07
N ARG A 353 9.64 -0.46 -10.50
CA ARG A 353 8.32 -0.09 -9.94
C ARG A 353 7.99 -0.83 -8.63
N GLU A 354 8.80 -1.80 -8.26
CA GLU A 354 8.52 -2.73 -7.16
C GLU A 354 9.64 -2.65 -6.11
N SER A 355 10.56 -3.63 -6.06
CA SER A 355 11.66 -3.67 -5.10
C SER A 355 12.69 -2.55 -5.26
N ASN A 356 12.75 -1.91 -6.43
CA ASN A 356 13.68 -0.86 -6.80
C ASN A 356 15.16 -1.24 -6.51
N LEU A 357 15.53 -2.49 -6.81
CA LEU A 357 16.88 -3.00 -6.54
C LEU A 357 17.96 -2.11 -7.18
N ILE A 358 18.85 -1.59 -6.34
CA ILE A 358 19.98 -0.77 -6.76
C ILE A 358 20.84 -1.60 -7.71
N TYR A 359 21.15 -1.03 -8.88
CA TYR A 359 21.93 -1.65 -9.93
C TYR A 359 23.45 -1.64 -9.62
N SER A 360 23.83 -2.21 -8.48
CA SER A 360 25.21 -2.29 -7.98
C SER A 360 25.36 -3.45 -7.01
N GLY A 361 26.55 -4.08 -6.98
CA GLY A 361 26.85 -5.17 -6.05
C GLY A 361 25.84 -6.33 -6.12
N GLN A 362 25.48 -6.90 -4.95
CA GLN A 362 24.56 -8.04 -4.89
C GLN A 362 23.12 -7.68 -5.28
N SER A 363 22.64 -6.48 -4.95
CA SER A 363 21.31 -6.04 -5.38
C SER A 363 21.25 -5.90 -6.89
N GLY A 364 22.33 -5.43 -7.52
CA GLY A 364 22.43 -5.35 -8.99
C GLY A 364 22.50 -6.72 -9.64
N GLY A 365 23.30 -7.64 -9.09
CA GLY A 365 23.30 -9.03 -9.55
C GLY A 365 21.94 -9.72 -9.39
N LEU A 366 21.18 -9.37 -8.36
CA LEU A 366 19.81 -9.85 -8.17
C LEU A 366 18.83 -9.22 -9.16
N ASN A 367 19.00 -7.94 -9.49
CA ASN A 367 18.22 -7.23 -10.50
C ASN A 367 18.39 -7.88 -11.88
N GLU A 368 19.64 -8.10 -12.32
CA GLU A 368 19.97 -8.85 -13.55
C GLU A 368 19.38 -10.26 -13.57
N ALA A 369 19.54 -10.99 -12.47
CA ALA A 369 19.03 -12.36 -12.40
C ALA A 369 17.51 -12.42 -12.37
N LEU A 370 16.82 -11.45 -11.77
CA LEU A 370 15.36 -11.37 -11.88
C LEU A 370 14.98 -11.26 -13.36
N SER A 371 15.60 -10.35 -14.11
CA SER A 371 15.34 -10.20 -15.55
C SER A 371 15.57 -11.49 -16.36
N ASP A 372 16.65 -12.23 -16.10
CA ASP A 372 16.90 -13.55 -16.72
C ASP A 372 15.86 -14.60 -16.27
N THR A 373 15.53 -14.65 -14.98
CA THR A 373 14.56 -15.63 -14.45
C THR A 373 13.18 -15.44 -15.03
N PHE A 374 12.71 -14.20 -15.22
CA PHE A 374 11.41 -13.94 -15.85
C PHE A 374 11.40 -14.28 -17.33
N ALA A 375 12.51 -14.12 -18.05
CA ALA A 375 12.65 -14.63 -19.42
C ALA A 375 12.44 -16.16 -19.46
N ALA A 376 13.16 -16.91 -18.62
CA ALA A 376 13.02 -18.36 -18.51
C ALA A 376 11.60 -18.79 -18.07
N ILE A 377 10.98 -18.06 -17.13
CA ILE A 377 9.60 -18.31 -16.68
C ILE A 377 8.63 -18.16 -17.85
N CYS A 378 8.72 -17.07 -18.60
CA CYS A 378 7.82 -16.83 -19.73
C CYS A 378 8.02 -17.89 -20.82
N GLN A 379 9.27 -18.24 -21.13
CA GLN A 379 9.58 -19.26 -22.13
C GLN A 379 9.04 -20.64 -21.73
N SER A 380 9.17 -21.00 -20.44
CA SER A 380 8.64 -22.24 -19.87
C SER A 380 7.12 -22.26 -19.88
N TRP A 381 6.46 -21.16 -19.53
CA TRP A 381 5.01 -21.02 -19.60
C TRP A 381 4.49 -21.15 -21.04
N ALA A 382 5.16 -20.51 -21.99
CA ALA A 382 4.79 -20.51 -23.40
C ALA A 382 4.89 -21.89 -24.06
N SER A 383 5.65 -22.82 -23.46
CA SER A 383 5.66 -24.22 -23.91
C SER A 383 4.32 -24.93 -23.69
N GLY A 384 3.44 -24.38 -22.85
CA GLY A 384 2.16 -24.97 -22.45
C GLY A 384 2.28 -26.14 -21.48
N THR A 385 3.51 -26.49 -21.08
CA THR A 385 3.83 -27.66 -20.26
C THR A 385 4.78 -27.36 -19.11
N TRP A 386 5.14 -26.08 -18.92
CA TRP A 386 6.17 -25.67 -17.96
C TRP A 386 7.49 -26.41 -18.20
N SER A 387 7.98 -26.36 -19.44
CA SER A 387 9.19 -27.07 -19.86
C SER A 387 10.40 -26.69 -19.00
N THR A 388 11.32 -27.63 -18.84
CA THR A 388 12.63 -27.46 -18.19
C THR A 388 13.79 -27.92 -19.09
N THR A 389 13.55 -28.01 -20.40
CA THR A 389 14.56 -28.33 -21.42
C THR A 389 15.75 -27.36 -21.35
N PRO A 390 16.94 -27.74 -21.86
CA PRO A 390 18.12 -26.86 -21.83
C PRO A 390 17.91 -25.47 -22.41
N ALA A 391 17.03 -25.32 -23.41
CA ALA A 391 16.69 -24.04 -24.03
C ALA A 391 16.09 -23.03 -23.04
N ILE A 392 15.31 -23.49 -22.05
CA ILE A 392 14.67 -22.64 -21.02
C ILE A 392 15.70 -21.88 -20.17
N TRP A 393 16.92 -22.41 -20.09
CA TRP A 393 17.98 -21.87 -19.26
C TRP A 393 19.02 -21.09 -20.09
N MET A 394 18.78 -20.90 -21.38
CA MET A 394 19.60 -20.04 -22.24
C MET A 394 18.98 -18.65 -22.28
N ILE A 395 19.82 -17.62 -22.38
CA ILE A 395 19.36 -16.23 -22.53
C ILE A 395 19.96 -15.66 -23.82
N GLY A 396 19.11 -15.21 -24.73
CA GLY A 396 19.51 -14.52 -25.96
C GLY A 396 20.01 -15.45 -27.07
N GLU A 397 19.71 -16.75 -27.01
CA GLU A 397 20.20 -17.77 -27.94
C GLU A 397 19.74 -17.57 -29.39
N GLN A 398 18.71 -16.77 -29.64
CA GLN A 398 18.19 -16.53 -30.99
C GLN A 398 18.94 -15.41 -31.71
N VAL A 399 19.65 -14.57 -30.96
CA VAL A 399 20.31 -13.36 -31.47
C VAL A 399 21.80 -13.31 -31.18
N TRP A 400 22.30 -14.12 -30.26
CA TRP A 400 23.72 -14.19 -29.92
C TRP A 400 24.49 -14.99 -30.98
N THR A 401 25.67 -14.50 -31.35
CA THR A 401 26.68 -15.22 -32.16
C THR A 401 26.07 -16.04 -33.32
N PRO A 402 25.45 -15.41 -34.34
CA PRO A 402 24.60 -16.08 -35.34
C PRO A 402 25.26 -17.20 -36.17
N ASN A 403 26.59 -17.30 -36.13
CA ASN A 403 27.37 -18.34 -36.81
C ASN A 403 27.82 -19.48 -35.88
N THR A 404 27.48 -19.42 -34.59
CA THR A 404 27.72 -20.45 -33.59
C THR A 404 26.39 -21.12 -33.26
N GLN A 405 26.38 -22.45 -33.24
CA GLN A 405 25.13 -23.19 -33.02
C GLN A 405 25.01 -23.61 -31.55
N ASN A 406 23.81 -23.44 -30.99
CA ASN A 406 23.45 -23.85 -29.63
C ASN A 406 24.26 -23.17 -28.52
N ASP A 407 24.69 -21.94 -28.76
CA ASP A 407 25.20 -21.05 -27.72
C ASP A 407 24.21 -19.92 -27.38
N ALA A 408 24.54 -19.17 -26.35
CA ALA A 408 23.69 -18.13 -25.77
C ALA A 408 24.57 -17.10 -25.07
N LEU A 409 24.01 -15.92 -24.78
CA LEU A 409 24.73 -14.89 -24.02
C LEU A 409 25.03 -15.34 -22.59
N ARG A 410 24.06 -15.99 -21.93
CA ARG A 410 24.18 -16.55 -20.58
C ARG A 410 23.48 -17.91 -20.47
N TYR A 411 23.89 -18.70 -19.49
CA TYR A 411 23.30 -20.00 -19.17
C TYR A 411 22.92 -20.07 -17.69
N MET A 412 21.63 -20.07 -17.38
CA MET A 412 21.17 -20.04 -16.00
C MET A 412 21.49 -21.32 -15.22
N ASP A 413 21.40 -22.49 -15.86
CA ASP A 413 21.62 -23.79 -15.21
C ASP A 413 23.09 -24.23 -15.23
N ASP A 414 23.95 -23.53 -15.99
CA ASP A 414 25.41 -23.67 -15.95
C ASP A 414 26.13 -22.32 -16.20
N PRO A 415 26.13 -21.38 -15.25
CA PRO A 415 26.64 -20.02 -15.50
C PRO A 415 28.07 -19.94 -16.03
N LYS A 416 28.98 -20.85 -15.65
CA LYS A 416 30.38 -20.77 -16.09
C LYS A 416 30.56 -21.11 -17.57
N LYS A 417 29.52 -21.62 -18.24
CA LYS A 417 29.58 -22.00 -19.65
C LYS A 417 29.77 -20.80 -20.58
N ASP A 418 29.37 -19.59 -20.16
CA ASP A 418 29.68 -18.34 -20.89
C ASP A 418 31.12 -17.83 -20.68
N GLY A 419 31.88 -18.47 -19.78
CA GLY A 419 33.27 -18.16 -19.48
C GLY A 419 33.49 -17.07 -18.43
N VAL A 420 32.47 -16.31 -18.03
CA VAL A 420 32.62 -15.13 -17.15
C VAL A 420 31.69 -15.13 -15.94
N SER A 421 30.46 -15.61 -16.06
CA SER A 421 29.47 -15.56 -14.99
C SER A 421 29.88 -16.40 -13.78
N LEU A 422 29.49 -15.95 -12.60
CA LEU A 422 29.72 -16.63 -11.34
C LEU A 422 28.60 -17.65 -11.07
N ASP A 423 28.90 -18.68 -10.31
CA ASP A 423 27.98 -19.77 -9.97
C ASP A 423 27.93 -20.06 -8.47
N HIS A 424 28.86 -19.48 -7.72
CA HIS A 424 28.98 -19.71 -6.30
C HIS A 424 29.38 -18.43 -5.55
N LEU A 425 28.74 -18.16 -4.41
CA LEU A 425 28.94 -16.93 -3.63
C LEU A 425 30.40 -16.66 -3.25
N ASN A 426 31.19 -17.70 -2.98
CA ASN A 426 32.60 -17.55 -2.61
C ASN A 426 33.47 -16.87 -3.69
N ASP A 427 33.04 -16.83 -4.95
CA ASP A 427 33.77 -16.15 -6.02
C ASP A 427 33.35 -14.68 -6.18
N TYR A 428 32.31 -14.24 -5.45
CA TYR A 428 31.81 -12.87 -5.52
C TYR A 428 32.75 -11.89 -4.81
N THR A 429 32.96 -10.74 -5.43
CA THR A 429 33.65 -9.58 -4.85
C THR A 429 32.80 -8.33 -5.05
N SER A 430 33.03 -7.28 -4.25
CA SER A 430 32.30 -6.01 -4.42
C SER A 430 32.56 -5.30 -5.76
N SER A 431 33.63 -5.68 -6.48
CA SER A 431 33.94 -5.19 -7.82
C SER A 431 33.39 -6.06 -8.95
N THR A 432 32.72 -7.17 -8.63
CA THR A 432 32.13 -8.05 -9.64
C THR A 432 30.99 -7.32 -10.35
N ASP A 433 31.03 -7.31 -11.68
CA ASP A 433 29.96 -6.75 -12.51
C ASP A 433 28.62 -7.47 -12.24
N VAL A 434 27.53 -6.71 -12.29
CA VAL A 434 26.18 -7.21 -11.98
C VAL A 434 25.78 -8.35 -12.92
N HIS A 435 26.12 -8.27 -14.20
CA HIS A 435 25.81 -9.30 -15.19
C HIS A 435 26.52 -10.62 -14.88
N TYR A 436 27.73 -10.59 -14.31
CA TYR A 436 28.47 -11.81 -13.94
C TYR A 436 28.02 -12.36 -12.59
N SER A 437 27.73 -11.49 -11.63
CA SER A 437 27.23 -11.93 -10.31
C SER A 437 25.81 -12.48 -10.37
N SER A 438 25.02 -12.13 -11.39
CA SER A 438 23.67 -12.66 -11.66
C SER A 438 23.62 -14.19 -11.82
N GLY A 439 24.73 -14.80 -12.26
CA GLY A 439 24.81 -16.24 -12.46
C GLY A 439 24.56 -17.05 -11.16
N ILE A 440 24.85 -16.48 -9.99
CA ILE A 440 24.61 -17.12 -8.68
C ILE A 440 23.09 -17.29 -8.43
N PRO A 441 22.28 -16.22 -8.41
CA PRO A 441 20.82 -16.34 -8.31
C PRO A 441 20.16 -17.05 -9.52
N ASN A 442 20.70 -16.93 -10.73
CA ASN A 442 20.21 -17.67 -11.90
C ASN A 442 20.30 -19.19 -11.67
N LEU A 443 21.45 -19.67 -11.18
CA LEU A 443 21.64 -21.09 -10.88
C LEU A 443 20.76 -21.55 -9.70
N ALA A 444 20.59 -20.71 -8.68
CA ALA A 444 19.67 -21.01 -7.58
C ALA A 444 18.24 -21.22 -8.11
N PHE A 445 17.74 -20.31 -8.95
CA PHE A 445 16.41 -20.44 -9.54
C PHE A 445 16.28 -21.69 -10.43
N ALA A 446 17.25 -21.94 -11.30
CA ALA A 446 17.25 -23.11 -12.17
C ALA A 446 17.20 -24.43 -11.38
N LEU A 447 18.03 -24.55 -10.33
CA LEU A 447 18.04 -25.71 -9.44
C LEU A 447 16.73 -25.86 -8.66
N LEU A 448 16.14 -24.76 -8.19
CA LEU A 448 14.84 -24.80 -7.51
C LEU A 448 13.73 -25.32 -8.43
N ALA A 449 13.69 -24.80 -9.65
CA ALA A 449 12.64 -25.11 -10.61
C ALA A 449 12.75 -26.55 -11.14
N LYS A 450 13.94 -26.99 -11.56
CA LYS A 450 14.14 -28.28 -12.24
C LYS A 450 14.76 -29.38 -11.36
N GLY A 451 15.25 -29.02 -10.17
CA GLY A 451 15.98 -29.91 -9.28
C GLY A 451 17.40 -30.20 -9.74
N GLY A 452 18.15 -30.92 -8.89
CA GLY A 452 19.49 -31.41 -9.19
C GLY A 452 20.56 -30.89 -8.23
N THR A 453 21.81 -31.03 -8.62
CA THR A 453 22.99 -30.61 -7.85
C THR A 453 23.76 -29.52 -8.58
N HIS A 454 24.59 -28.78 -7.85
CA HIS A 454 25.48 -27.80 -8.45
C HIS A 454 26.34 -28.46 -9.55
N PRO A 455 26.33 -27.96 -10.81
CA PRO A 455 26.86 -28.69 -11.97
C PRO A 455 28.39 -28.86 -11.95
N ARG A 456 29.11 -28.02 -11.20
CA ARG A 456 30.55 -28.16 -10.93
C ARG A 456 30.88 -28.89 -9.61
N GLY A 457 29.87 -29.41 -8.90
CA GLY A 457 30.05 -30.12 -7.64
C GLY A 457 30.62 -29.29 -6.49
N ARG A 458 30.44 -27.96 -6.51
CA ARG A 458 30.90 -27.04 -5.45
C ARG A 458 30.23 -27.32 -4.11
N THR A 459 28.99 -27.81 -4.16
CA THR A 459 28.23 -28.31 -3.02
C THR A 459 27.65 -29.69 -3.36
N THR A 460 27.34 -30.48 -2.34
CA THR A 460 26.69 -31.80 -2.49
C THR A 460 25.18 -31.76 -2.30
N ILE A 461 24.60 -30.56 -2.20
CA ILE A 461 23.18 -30.35 -1.94
C ILE A 461 22.39 -30.78 -3.18
N ASN A 462 21.47 -31.72 -2.98
CA ASN A 462 20.49 -32.11 -3.98
C ASN A 462 19.21 -31.32 -3.76
N VAL A 463 18.90 -30.40 -4.67
CA VAL A 463 17.74 -29.51 -4.60
C VAL A 463 16.52 -30.27 -5.14
N PRO A 464 15.44 -30.43 -4.34
CA PRO A 464 14.19 -30.97 -4.84
C PRO A 464 13.54 -30.03 -5.86
N ALA A 465 13.07 -30.56 -6.98
CA ALA A 465 12.35 -29.78 -7.99
C ALA A 465 10.95 -29.39 -7.46
N ILE A 466 10.61 -28.11 -7.53
CA ILE A 466 9.24 -27.62 -7.22
C ILE A 466 8.45 -27.21 -8.46
N GLY A 467 9.07 -27.28 -9.65
CA GLY A 467 8.50 -26.84 -10.92
C GLY A 467 8.65 -25.34 -11.14
N VAL A 468 8.71 -24.93 -12.42
CA VAL A 468 8.90 -23.54 -12.82
C VAL A 468 7.75 -22.66 -12.35
N GLU A 469 6.51 -23.12 -12.44
CA GLU A 469 5.33 -22.35 -11.99
C GLU A 469 5.42 -21.97 -10.51
N THR A 470 5.68 -22.93 -9.63
CA THR A 470 5.80 -22.70 -8.18
C THR A 470 6.97 -21.75 -7.88
N ALA A 471 8.13 -21.97 -8.52
CA ALA A 471 9.30 -21.11 -8.36
C ALA A 471 9.00 -19.67 -8.83
N ALA A 472 8.28 -19.50 -9.94
CA ALA A 472 7.88 -18.21 -10.49
C ALA A 472 7.01 -17.41 -9.51
N ARG A 473 6.05 -18.05 -8.85
CA ARG A 473 5.20 -17.40 -7.82
C ARG A 473 6.02 -16.87 -6.65
N ILE A 474 7.01 -17.65 -6.21
CA ILE A 474 7.90 -17.28 -5.10
C ILE A 474 8.79 -16.09 -5.50
N TRP A 475 9.43 -16.15 -6.68
CA TRP A 475 10.28 -15.08 -7.18
C TRP A 475 9.50 -13.78 -7.43
N TYR A 476 8.30 -13.87 -8.01
CA TYR A 476 7.43 -12.71 -8.23
C TYR A 476 7.01 -12.05 -6.93
N LYS A 477 6.53 -12.82 -5.94
CA LYS A 477 6.17 -12.27 -4.63
C LYS A 477 7.37 -11.65 -3.93
N ALA A 478 8.53 -12.28 -4.01
CA ALA A 478 9.75 -11.74 -3.42
C ALA A 478 10.10 -10.37 -4.04
N ASN A 479 10.05 -10.25 -5.37
CA ASN A 479 10.35 -8.99 -6.06
C ASN A 479 9.32 -7.87 -5.82
N THR A 480 8.03 -8.22 -5.67
CA THR A 480 6.93 -7.24 -5.58
C THR A 480 6.61 -6.81 -4.15
N ASP A 481 6.63 -7.75 -3.20
CA ASP A 481 6.09 -7.48 -1.87
C ASP A 481 7.15 -7.43 -0.76
N ILE A 482 8.36 -7.95 -0.99
CA ILE A 482 9.31 -8.26 0.10
C ILE A 482 10.69 -7.63 -0.10
N PHE A 483 11.27 -7.74 -1.29
CA PHE A 483 12.59 -7.18 -1.58
C PHE A 483 12.59 -5.66 -1.45
N THR A 484 13.76 -5.13 -1.10
CA THR A 484 14.02 -3.69 -0.97
C THR A 484 15.22 -3.29 -1.82
N GLU A 485 15.46 -1.99 -1.98
CA GLU A 485 16.48 -1.45 -2.89
C GLU A 485 17.90 -2.02 -2.65
N GLY A 486 18.24 -2.36 -1.40
CA GLY A 486 19.56 -2.86 -0.97
C GLY A 486 19.64 -4.37 -0.74
N THR A 487 18.69 -5.17 -1.26
CA THR A 487 18.63 -6.61 -0.98
C THR A 487 19.92 -7.34 -1.36
N THR A 488 20.55 -7.99 -0.38
CA THR A 488 21.71 -8.89 -0.57
C THR A 488 21.26 -10.31 -0.93
N PHE A 489 22.16 -11.15 -1.44
CA PHE A 489 21.84 -12.55 -1.74
C PHE A 489 21.41 -13.34 -0.49
N LEU A 490 22.01 -13.06 0.67
CA LEU A 490 21.61 -13.71 1.92
C LEU A 490 20.21 -13.29 2.37
N GLN A 491 19.84 -12.02 2.19
CA GLN A 491 18.47 -11.54 2.41
C GLN A 491 17.50 -12.15 1.39
N ALA A 492 17.89 -12.21 0.11
CA ALA A 492 17.09 -12.83 -0.94
C ALA A 492 16.76 -14.30 -0.63
N LYS A 493 17.72 -15.06 -0.08
CA LYS A 493 17.45 -16.41 0.44
C LYS A 493 16.35 -16.41 1.50
N THR A 494 16.50 -15.61 2.56
CA THR A 494 15.51 -15.58 3.65
C THR A 494 14.13 -15.12 3.16
N TRP A 495 14.09 -14.12 2.31
CA TRP A 495 12.84 -13.52 1.83
C TRP A 495 12.13 -14.32 0.76
N THR A 496 12.84 -15.13 -0.04
CA THR A 496 12.20 -16.12 -0.92
C THR A 496 11.61 -17.30 -0.12
N ILE A 497 12.21 -17.68 1.01
CA ILE A 497 11.60 -18.65 1.94
C ILE A 497 10.33 -18.06 2.58
N GLN A 498 10.39 -16.78 3.00
CA GLN A 498 9.23 -16.06 3.50
C GLN A 498 8.12 -15.96 2.45
N ALA A 499 8.45 -15.59 1.21
CA ALA A 499 7.49 -15.54 0.10
C ALA A 499 6.78 -16.89 -0.09
N ALA A 500 7.51 -18.00 -0.02
CA ALA A 500 6.92 -19.33 -0.09
C ALA A 500 5.96 -19.62 1.09
N ALA A 501 6.30 -19.18 2.30
CA ALA A 501 5.43 -19.30 3.47
C ALA A 501 4.15 -18.45 3.33
N ASP A 502 4.26 -17.20 2.90
CA ASP A 502 3.14 -16.27 2.72
C ASP A 502 2.18 -16.72 1.61
N LEU A 503 2.67 -17.47 0.62
CA LEU A 503 1.86 -18.13 -0.40
C LEU A 503 1.19 -19.43 0.09
N ASN A 504 1.35 -19.78 1.36
CA ASN A 504 0.89 -21.01 1.99
C ASN A 504 1.49 -22.29 1.36
N TYR A 505 2.70 -22.21 0.79
CA TYR A 505 3.39 -23.41 0.34
C TYR A 505 3.93 -24.23 1.51
N SER A 506 3.96 -25.55 1.32
CA SER A 506 4.37 -26.51 2.36
C SER A 506 5.80 -26.28 2.83
N GLN A 507 6.12 -26.76 4.04
CA GLN A 507 7.49 -26.72 4.56
C GLN A 507 8.50 -27.37 3.59
N ALA A 508 8.11 -28.42 2.87
CA ALA A 508 8.97 -29.07 1.89
C ALA A 508 9.36 -28.13 0.72
N ILE A 509 8.45 -27.26 0.27
CA ILE A 509 8.75 -26.25 -0.75
C ILE A 509 9.68 -25.17 -0.17
N GLN A 510 9.42 -24.71 1.05
CA GLN A 510 10.28 -23.75 1.75
C GLN A 510 11.71 -24.29 1.93
N ASP A 511 11.84 -25.57 2.27
CA ASP A 511 13.13 -26.25 2.41
C ASP A 511 13.84 -26.41 1.05
N ALA A 512 13.10 -26.61 -0.04
CA ALA A 512 13.67 -26.63 -1.40
C ALA A 512 14.21 -25.26 -1.83
N VAL A 513 13.50 -24.16 -1.51
CA VAL A 513 13.99 -22.78 -1.73
C VAL A 513 15.29 -22.56 -0.97
N LYS A 514 15.34 -22.95 0.30
CA LYS A 514 16.55 -22.90 1.12
C LYS A 514 17.69 -23.70 0.48
N ALA A 515 17.44 -24.94 0.10
CA ALA A 515 18.44 -25.83 -0.50
C ALA A 515 19.00 -25.25 -1.81
N ALA A 516 18.18 -24.60 -2.64
CA ALA A 516 18.61 -23.98 -3.88
C ALA A 516 19.65 -22.86 -3.68
N TRP A 517 19.39 -21.96 -2.72
CA TRP A 517 20.34 -20.91 -2.37
C TRP A 517 21.62 -21.44 -1.69
N GLU A 518 21.48 -22.45 -0.83
CA GLU A 518 22.64 -23.08 -0.19
C GLU A 518 23.50 -23.86 -1.20
N ALA A 519 22.88 -24.43 -2.25
CA ALA A 519 23.60 -25.12 -3.32
C ALA A 519 24.58 -24.21 -4.07
N VAL A 520 24.28 -22.90 -4.16
CA VAL A 520 25.15 -21.87 -4.77
C VAL A 520 25.99 -21.11 -3.73
N GLY A 521 26.08 -21.63 -2.50
CA GLY A 521 26.97 -21.10 -1.46
C GLY A 521 26.41 -19.96 -0.64
N VAL A 522 25.15 -19.58 -0.81
CA VAL A 522 24.47 -18.56 0.02
C VAL A 522 24.06 -19.19 1.35
N ASN A 523 25.06 -19.41 2.19
CA ASN A 523 24.93 -20.06 3.50
C ASN A 523 24.65 -19.05 4.63
N GLY A 524 24.15 -19.55 5.75
CA GLY A 524 23.85 -18.76 6.94
C GLY A 524 22.37 -18.41 7.10
N VAL A 525 22.02 -17.79 8.21
CA VAL A 525 20.66 -17.32 8.47
C VAL A 525 20.74 -15.80 8.57
N TRP A 526 20.10 -15.10 7.65
CA TRP A 526 19.76 -13.72 7.94
C TRP A 526 18.67 -13.75 9.00
N THR A 527 19.05 -13.40 10.24
CA THR A 527 18.06 -13.05 11.24
C THR A 527 17.65 -11.62 10.91
N PRO A 528 16.38 -11.36 10.59
CA PRO A 528 15.90 -10.00 10.52
C PRO A 528 16.34 -9.29 11.81
N PRO A 529 16.89 -8.08 11.73
CA PRO A 529 17.26 -7.37 12.94
C PRO A 529 16.05 -7.38 13.87
N VAL A 530 16.21 -7.99 15.05
CA VAL A 530 15.13 -8.08 16.02
C VAL A 530 14.79 -6.65 16.42
N SER A 531 13.65 -6.16 15.97
CA SER A 531 13.12 -4.87 16.42
C SER A 531 12.74 -5.01 17.88
N VAL A 532 13.54 -4.44 18.77
CA VAL A 532 13.26 -4.50 20.22
C VAL A 532 12.11 -3.53 20.53
N PRO A 533 10.96 -4.01 21.05
CA PRO A 533 9.85 -3.12 21.38
C PRO A 533 10.21 -2.23 22.58
N LEU A 534 10.01 -0.93 22.42
CA LEU A 534 10.11 0.08 23.45
C LEU A 534 8.78 0.17 24.19
N THR A 535 8.87 0.37 25.50
CA THR A 535 7.75 0.81 26.32
C THR A 535 7.77 2.33 26.38
N ASN A 536 6.62 2.98 26.16
CA ASN A 536 6.50 4.43 26.15
C ASN A 536 7.12 5.07 27.40
N GLY A 537 8.11 5.95 27.22
CA GLY A 537 8.81 6.68 28.26
C GLY A 537 9.84 5.87 29.06
N THR A 538 10.00 4.58 28.79
CA THR A 538 10.97 3.73 29.49
C THR A 538 12.31 3.71 28.74
N PRO A 539 13.42 4.11 29.38
CA PRO A 539 14.73 4.10 28.74
C PRO A 539 15.28 2.68 28.58
N VAL A 540 15.90 2.42 27.42
CA VAL A 540 16.73 1.24 27.16
C VAL A 540 18.19 1.66 27.24
N THR A 541 18.88 1.20 28.29
CA THR A 541 20.27 1.61 28.61
C THR A 541 21.31 0.59 28.14
N GLY A 542 22.58 1.02 28.08
CA GLY A 542 23.72 0.11 27.83
C GLY A 542 23.91 -0.27 26.36
N ILE A 543 23.32 0.49 25.44
CA ILE A 543 23.40 0.25 24.00
C ILE A 543 24.82 0.59 23.53
N SER A 544 25.47 -0.38 22.88
CA SER A 544 26.83 -0.24 22.36
C SER A 544 26.95 -0.94 21.00
N GLY A 545 27.86 -0.46 20.15
CA GLY A 545 28.10 -1.02 18.81
C GLY A 545 29.40 -0.53 18.18
N SER A 546 29.91 -1.31 17.22
CA SER A 546 31.06 -0.94 16.39
C SER A 546 30.64 -0.11 15.17
N LEU A 547 31.60 0.48 14.44
CA LEU A 547 31.36 1.13 13.14
C LEU A 547 30.49 0.25 12.22
N GLY A 548 29.48 0.85 11.59
CA GLY A 548 28.52 0.20 10.70
C GLY A 548 27.50 -0.69 11.40
N ASN A 549 27.47 -0.75 12.74
CA ASN A 549 26.47 -1.53 13.46
C ASN A 549 25.09 -0.88 13.38
N GLU A 550 24.09 -1.70 13.04
CA GLU A 550 22.69 -1.33 13.02
C GLU A 550 21.94 -1.98 14.18
N LYS A 551 21.10 -1.22 14.88
CA LYS A 551 20.15 -1.75 15.87
C LYS A 551 18.76 -1.20 15.61
N TYR A 552 17.76 -2.07 15.76
CA TYR A 552 16.39 -1.74 15.43
C TYR A 552 15.50 -1.81 16.68
N TYR A 553 14.62 -0.83 16.82
CA TYR A 553 13.64 -0.73 17.91
C TYR A 553 12.27 -0.36 17.34
N SER A 554 11.21 -0.56 18.11
CA SER A 554 9.87 -0.11 17.73
C SER A 554 9.07 0.48 18.88
N LEU A 555 8.23 1.47 18.63
CA LEU A 555 7.28 2.01 19.59
C LEU A 555 5.88 1.99 18.95
N VAL A 556 4.92 1.36 19.62
CA VAL A 556 3.51 1.48 19.23
C VAL A 556 3.03 2.83 19.72
N VAL A 557 2.64 3.69 18.78
CA VAL A 557 2.13 5.01 19.10
C VAL A 557 0.60 4.99 19.00
N PRO A 558 -0.12 5.27 20.10
CA PRO A 558 -1.58 5.29 20.10
C PRO A 558 -2.12 6.54 19.42
N ALA A 559 -3.29 6.40 18.84
CA ALA A 559 -4.04 7.54 18.34
C ALA A 559 -4.43 8.53 19.44
N GLY A 560 -4.46 9.82 19.12
CA GLY A 560 -4.56 10.87 20.13
C GLY A 560 -3.20 11.36 20.65
N THR A 561 -2.10 10.78 20.14
CA THR A 561 -0.75 11.23 20.43
C THR A 561 -0.40 12.45 19.60
N THR A 562 -0.22 13.59 20.26
CA THR A 562 0.15 14.87 19.64
C THR A 562 1.64 15.04 19.36
N LYS A 563 2.49 14.22 20.00
CA LYS A 563 3.94 14.29 19.84
C LYS A 563 4.62 12.97 20.16
N VAL A 564 5.50 12.52 19.27
CA VAL A 564 6.44 11.42 19.51
C VAL A 564 7.87 11.96 19.49
N VAL A 565 8.69 11.54 20.44
CA VAL A 565 10.12 11.89 20.51
C VAL A 565 10.94 10.65 20.79
N PHE A 566 11.94 10.41 19.93
CA PHE A 566 13.00 9.44 20.16
C PHE A 566 14.29 10.19 20.49
N THR A 567 14.93 9.83 21.59
CA THR A 567 16.18 10.44 22.03
C THR A 567 17.21 9.38 22.35
N THR A 568 18.41 9.52 21.82
CA THR A 568 19.59 8.84 22.36
C THR A 568 20.34 9.80 23.27
N THR A 569 20.78 9.32 24.44
CA THR A 569 21.54 10.10 25.42
C THR A 569 22.62 9.23 26.07
N GLY A 570 23.62 9.88 26.67
CA GLY A 570 24.77 9.17 27.24
C GLY A 570 25.75 8.70 26.18
N GLY A 571 26.77 7.94 26.60
CA GLY A 571 27.90 7.53 25.76
C GLY A 571 28.94 8.64 25.59
N GLY A 572 30.10 8.48 26.24
CA GLY A 572 31.12 9.53 26.31
C GLY A 572 31.94 9.74 25.02
N SER A 573 31.88 8.81 24.06
CA SER A 573 32.59 8.88 22.77
C SER A 573 31.89 7.98 21.74
N GLY A 574 31.72 8.47 20.51
CA GLY A 574 31.11 7.74 19.40
C GLY A 574 30.24 8.65 18.53
N ASP A 575 29.79 8.09 17.42
CA ASP A 575 28.97 8.76 16.40
C ASP A 575 27.88 7.76 16.02
N LEU A 576 26.68 7.98 16.57
CA LEU A 576 25.54 7.08 16.46
C LEU A 576 24.34 7.91 16.01
N ASP A 577 23.91 7.63 14.79
CA ASP A 577 22.78 8.32 14.19
C ASP A 577 21.47 7.60 14.47
N LEU A 578 20.40 8.38 14.47
CA LEU A 578 19.04 7.96 14.74
C LEU A 578 18.17 8.19 13.50
N TYR A 579 17.54 7.15 13.00
CA TYR A 579 16.59 7.20 11.89
C TYR A 579 15.26 6.57 12.33
N VAL A 580 14.14 7.16 11.93
CA VAL A 580 12.80 6.73 12.34
C VAL A 580 11.90 6.59 11.12
N GLY A 581 11.21 5.45 11.00
CA GLY A 581 10.21 5.15 9.98
C GLY A 581 8.86 4.79 10.61
N ARG A 582 7.80 4.76 9.80
CA ARG A 582 6.44 4.37 10.24
C ARG A 582 5.95 3.20 9.40
N GLY A 583 5.48 2.13 10.04
CA GLY A 583 4.96 0.92 9.40
C GLY A 583 6.03 -0.01 8.80
N THR A 584 7.14 0.55 8.34
CA THR A 584 8.32 -0.17 7.83
C THR A 584 9.60 0.28 8.56
N GLN A 585 10.63 -0.57 8.55
CA GLN A 585 11.94 -0.22 9.11
C GLN A 585 12.60 0.89 8.26
N PRO A 586 13.11 1.97 8.88
CA PRO A 586 13.85 2.99 8.16
C PRO A 586 15.23 2.50 7.72
N THR A 587 15.78 3.10 6.66
CA THR A 587 17.19 2.99 6.26
C THR A 587 17.90 4.33 6.47
N THR A 588 19.21 4.39 6.23
CA THR A 588 19.95 5.66 6.23
C THR A 588 19.60 6.58 5.05
N SER A 589 18.91 6.06 4.03
CA SER A 589 18.43 6.78 2.82
C SER A 589 16.92 7.06 2.82
N SER A 590 16.13 6.29 3.56
CA SER A 590 14.66 6.33 3.57
C SER A 590 14.14 6.32 5.01
N TYR A 591 13.64 7.47 5.45
CA TYR A 591 13.18 7.69 6.82
C TYR A 591 12.12 8.79 6.87
N LEU A 592 11.28 8.75 7.91
CA LEU A 592 10.32 9.79 8.23
C LEU A 592 10.97 10.94 9.00
N CYS A 593 11.95 10.63 9.85
CA CYS A 593 12.70 11.62 10.63
C CYS A 593 14.07 11.05 10.98
N SER A 594 15.10 11.89 11.00
CA SER A 594 16.47 11.51 11.34
C SER A 594 17.15 12.57 12.20
N SER A 595 18.23 12.15 12.87
CA SER A 595 19.16 13.00 13.60
C SER A 595 20.54 12.36 13.46
N ALA A 596 21.46 13.10 12.84
CA ALA A 596 22.77 12.63 12.38
C ALA A 596 23.89 13.61 12.76
N GLY A 597 23.95 13.97 14.05
CA GLY A 597 25.03 14.80 14.59
C GLY A 597 26.34 14.03 14.72
N SER A 598 27.45 14.73 14.96
CA SER A 598 28.75 14.08 15.15
C SER A 598 28.93 13.43 16.54
N SER A 599 27.84 13.03 17.19
CA SER A 599 27.80 12.52 18.56
C SER A 599 26.84 11.34 18.65
N SER A 600 26.79 10.66 19.79
CA SER A 600 25.76 9.64 20.02
C SER A 600 24.48 10.18 20.70
N THR A 601 24.37 11.51 20.84
CA THR A 601 23.21 12.19 21.44
C THR A 601 22.34 12.79 20.36
N GLU A 602 21.31 12.05 19.98
CA GLU A 602 20.45 12.36 18.84
C GLU A 602 19.00 12.53 19.29
N THR A 603 18.24 13.35 18.57
CA THR A 603 16.82 13.57 18.88
C THR A 603 16.01 13.71 17.60
N CYS A 604 15.05 12.80 17.44
CA CYS A 604 14.06 12.85 16.38
C CYS A 604 12.69 13.13 16.99
N THR A 605 12.01 14.18 16.51
CA THR A 605 10.69 14.61 16.98
C THR A 605 9.69 14.60 15.85
N ILE A 606 8.51 14.00 16.08
CA ILE A 606 7.41 13.93 15.12
C ILE A 606 6.17 14.53 15.81
N ASN A 607 5.64 15.63 15.26
CA ASN A 607 4.47 16.33 15.79
C ASN A 607 3.21 15.91 15.03
N ASN A 608 2.07 15.82 15.74
CA ASN A 608 0.82 15.24 15.24
C ASN A 608 1.10 13.97 14.42
N PRO A 609 1.80 12.98 15.01
CA PRO A 609 2.32 11.87 14.22
C PRO A 609 1.16 11.05 13.60
N THR A 610 1.42 9.92 12.90
CA THR A 610 0.39 8.96 12.42
C THR A 610 0.43 7.60 13.18
N ALA A 611 -0.63 7.11 13.83
CA ALA A 611 -0.64 5.96 14.74
C ALA A 611 -0.22 4.71 14.03
N GLY A 612 0.14 3.76 14.88
CA GLY A 612 0.74 2.53 14.46
C GLY A 612 2.17 2.46 14.97
N THR A 613 2.92 1.58 14.34
CA THR A 613 4.24 1.23 14.82
C THR A 613 5.28 2.12 14.16
N TYR A 614 6.04 2.82 15.00
CA TYR A 614 7.23 3.54 14.59
C TYR A 614 8.43 2.64 14.78
N HIS A 615 9.28 2.55 13.76
CA HIS A 615 10.51 1.79 13.78
C HIS A 615 11.69 2.75 13.87
N VAL A 616 12.69 2.39 14.68
CA VAL A 616 13.87 3.19 14.94
C VAL A 616 15.09 2.39 14.53
N LEU A 617 15.95 2.97 13.70
CA LEU A 617 17.29 2.48 13.38
C LEU A 617 18.31 3.35 14.12
N LEU A 618 19.19 2.70 14.87
CA LEU A 618 20.44 3.30 15.36
C LEU A 618 21.58 2.81 14.46
N TYR A 619 22.26 3.73 13.77
CA TYR A 619 23.36 3.43 12.85
C TYR A 619 24.68 4.03 13.34
N ALA A 620 25.72 3.21 13.46
CA ALA A 620 27.02 3.63 13.97
C ALA A 620 27.95 4.18 12.88
N TYR A 621 28.21 5.50 12.87
CA TYR A 621 29.25 6.12 12.04
C TYR A 621 30.63 6.09 12.72
N SER A 622 30.68 5.77 14.01
CA SER A 622 31.87 5.29 14.70
C SER A 622 31.48 4.39 15.87
N ALA A 623 32.44 3.68 16.47
CA ALA A 623 32.14 2.83 17.62
C ALA A 623 31.60 3.67 18.79
N TYR A 624 30.50 3.23 19.40
CA TYR A 624 29.82 3.90 20.50
C TYR A 624 29.56 2.92 21.65
N SER A 625 29.43 3.45 22.86
CA SER A 625 29.17 2.62 24.04
C SER A 625 28.27 3.29 25.07
N ASN A 626 27.52 2.49 25.82
CA ASN A 626 26.66 2.92 26.93
C ASN A 626 25.65 4.03 26.59
N VAL A 627 25.12 4.01 25.37
CA VAL A 627 24.02 4.89 24.94
C VAL A 627 22.69 4.41 25.54
N THR A 628 21.79 5.36 25.80
CA THR A 628 20.43 5.13 26.25
C THR A 628 19.44 5.64 25.21
N LEU A 629 18.55 4.78 24.71
CA LEU A 629 17.46 5.16 23.82
C LEU A 629 16.16 5.28 24.63
N THR A 630 15.42 6.37 24.44
CA THR A 630 14.07 6.55 25.00
C THR A 630 13.11 6.98 23.90
N GLY A 631 11.96 6.31 23.78
CA GLY A 631 10.85 6.73 22.92
C GLY A 631 9.68 7.21 23.78
N THR A 632 9.17 8.41 23.53
CA THR A 632 8.04 9.01 24.25
C THR A 632 6.92 9.38 23.30
N ALA A 633 5.69 8.98 23.61
CA ALA A 633 4.45 9.31 22.95
C ALA A 633 3.58 10.11 23.94
N SER A 634 3.32 11.37 23.63
CA SER A 634 2.57 12.31 24.48
C SER A 634 1.23 12.70 23.84
N ALA A 635 0.13 12.38 24.53
CA ALA A 635 -1.23 12.79 24.16
C ALA A 635 -1.67 14.03 24.96
N THR A 636 -2.53 14.87 24.40
CA THR A 636 -3.18 15.95 25.17
C THR A 636 -4.41 15.37 25.87
N VAL A 637 -4.43 15.36 27.20
CA VAL A 637 -5.58 14.85 27.97
C VAL A 637 -6.74 15.85 27.81
N SER A 638 -7.81 15.46 27.12
CA SER A 638 -9.05 16.24 27.13
C SER A 638 -9.62 16.23 28.56
N ASN A 639 -9.74 17.41 29.16
CA ASN A 639 -10.32 17.60 30.49
C ASN A 639 -11.86 17.66 30.44
N VAL A 640 -12.50 17.01 29.46
CA VAL A 640 -13.96 16.96 29.30
C VAL A 640 -14.41 15.50 29.37
N LEU A 641 -15.20 15.16 30.39
CA LEU A 641 -15.83 13.86 30.55
C LEU A 641 -16.99 13.72 29.56
N GLN A 642 -17.06 12.55 28.95
CA GLN A 642 -18.20 12.12 28.13
C GLN A 642 -19.12 11.22 28.96
N ASN A 643 -20.43 11.27 28.69
CA ASN A 643 -21.40 10.46 29.43
C ASN A 643 -21.03 8.98 29.38
N ASN A 644 -20.82 8.41 30.57
CA ASN A 644 -20.56 7.00 30.81
C ASN A 644 -19.22 6.46 30.29
N VAL A 645 -18.31 7.33 29.84
CA VAL A 645 -16.97 6.98 29.35
C VAL A 645 -15.94 7.19 30.48
N PRO A 646 -15.24 6.14 30.94
CA PRO A 646 -14.20 6.28 31.94
C PRO A 646 -12.92 6.90 31.37
N VAL A 647 -12.29 7.80 32.13
CA VAL A 647 -10.92 8.26 31.92
C VAL A 647 -10.01 7.48 32.87
N THR A 648 -9.11 6.67 32.32
CA THR A 648 -8.25 5.76 33.09
C THR A 648 -6.82 6.29 33.20
N GLY A 649 -6.02 5.70 34.08
CA GLY A 649 -4.58 6.02 34.18
C GLY A 649 -4.26 7.35 34.86
N LEU A 650 -5.21 7.92 35.61
CA LEU A 650 -5.00 9.20 36.29
C LEU A 650 -3.92 9.06 37.37
N SER A 651 -3.09 10.10 37.45
CA SER A 651 -2.07 10.23 38.50
C SER A 651 -1.90 11.68 38.93
N ALA A 652 -1.57 11.90 40.20
CA ALA A 652 -1.22 13.20 40.73
C ALA A 652 -0.30 13.06 41.95
N ALA A 653 0.62 13.99 42.13
CA ALA A 653 1.45 14.10 43.33
C ALA A 653 0.65 14.64 44.52
N THR A 654 1.09 14.35 45.76
CA THR A 654 0.44 14.83 46.99
C THR A 654 0.11 16.33 46.92
N SER A 655 -1.12 16.69 47.30
CA SER A 655 -1.71 18.03 47.22
C SER A 655 -2.03 18.59 45.83
N ALA A 656 -1.63 17.93 44.73
CA ALA A 656 -2.01 18.31 43.36
C ALA A 656 -3.41 17.77 43.00
N SER A 657 -3.98 18.27 41.90
CA SER A 657 -5.26 17.78 41.38
C SER A 657 -5.27 17.66 39.87
N VAL A 658 -6.11 16.76 39.37
CA VAL A 658 -6.55 16.69 37.97
C VAL A 658 -7.99 17.14 37.89
N ASN A 659 -8.31 17.98 36.89
CA ASN A 659 -9.59 18.67 36.80
C ASN A 659 -10.27 18.33 35.48
N TYR A 660 -11.58 18.08 35.57
CA TYR A 660 -12.43 17.71 34.46
C TYR A 660 -13.71 18.56 34.46
N THR A 661 -14.39 18.58 33.32
CA THR A 661 -15.72 19.18 33.16
C THR A 661 -16.66 18.20 32.46
N MET A 662 -17.96 18.31 32.71
CA MET A 662 -19.00 17.53 32.03
C MET A 662 -20.22 18.40 31.82
N ASP A 663 -20.73 18.47 30.59
CA ASP A 663 -22.02 19.11 30.34
C ASP A 663 -23.13 18.10 30.67
N VAL A 664 -24.01 18.47 31.60
CA VAL A 664 -25.08 17.60 32.13
C VAL A 664 -26.44 18.21 31.76
N PRO A 665 -27.41 17.44 31.25
CA PRO A 665 -28.77 17.90 30.98
C PRO A 665 -29.58 18.12 32.27
N ALA A 666 -30.67 18.89 32.17
CA ALA A 666 -31.54 19.18 33.32
C ALA A 666 -32.33 17.93 33.76
N ASN A 667 -32.68 17.88 35.05
CA ASN A 667 -33.54 16.88 35.67
C ASN A 667 -33.05 15.42 35.53
N THR A 668 -31.74 15.21 35.40
CA THR A 668 -31.14 13.87 35.39
C THR A 668 -30.46 13.56 36.73
N ARG A 669 -30.15 12.27 36.95
CA ARG A 669 -29.30 11.84 38.07
C ARG A 669 -27.89 11.73 37.52
N VAL A 670 -26.98 12.61 37.94
CA VAL A 670 -25.56 12.51 37.56
C VAL A 670 -24.75 11.83 38.66
N THR A 671 -23.86 10.93 38.26
CA THR A 671 -22.90 10.24 39.11
C THR A 671 -21.49 10.49 38.60
N PHE A 672 -20.60 10.98 39.47
CA PHE A 672 -19.16 10.99 39.24
C PHE A 672 -18.52 9.99 40.18
N ALA A 673 -17.72 9.07 39.67
CA ALA A 673 -17.09 8.04 40.48
C ALA A 673 -15.62 7.85 40.10
N THR A 674 -14.77 7.70 41.12
CA THR A 674 -13.39 7.25 40.98
C THR A 674 -13.26 5.78 41.39
N SER A 675 -12.35 5.04 40.75
CA SER A 675 -12.06 3.65 41.09
C SER A 675 -10.67 3.20 40.62
N GLY A 676 -10.18 2.08 41.17
CA GLY A 676 -8.89 1.49 40.80
C GLY A 676 -7.66 2.28 41.27
N GLY A 677 -6.49 1.91 40.76
CA GLY A 677 -5.22 2.56 41.10
C GLY A 677 -4.71 2.30 42.52
N THR A 678 -3.63 3.00 42.87
CA THR A 678 -3.03 3.06 44.22
C THR A 678 -3.00 4.50 44.73
N GLY A 679 -2.86 4.72 46.05
CA GLY A 679 -2.86 6.06 46.65
C GLY A 679 -4.20 6.48 47.26
N ASP A 680 -4.43 7.79 47.37
CA ASP A 680 -5.62 8.39 47.99
C ASP A 680 -6.10 9.61 47.19
N ALA A 681 -7.24 9.46 46.50
CA ALA A 681 -7.74 10.38 45.49
C ALA A 681 -9.14 10.90 45.86
N ASP A 682 -9.19 12.11 46.40
CA ASP A 682 -10.41 12.80 46.83
C ASP A 682 -11.17 13.42 45.64
N LEU A 683 -12.47 13.18 45.56
CA LEU A 683 -13.39 13.68 44.54
C LEU A 683 -14.18 14.90 45.05
N TYR A 684 -14.16 15.97 44.26
CA TYR A 684 -14.97 17.17 44.48
C TYR A 684 -15.72 17.52 43.21
N VAL A 685 -17.02 17.84 43.32
CA VAL A 685 -17.86 18.22 42.18
C VAL A 685 -18.59 19.52 42.47
N ARG A 686 -18.70 20.41 41.48
CA ARG A 686 -19.47 21.66 41.59
C ARG A 686 -20.09 22.10 40.25
N PHE A 687 -21.29 22.63 40.30
CA PHE A 687 -22.00 23.20 39.16
C PHE A 687 -21.46 24.60 38.81
N ASN A 688 -21.25 24.82 37.52
CA ASN A 688 -20.93 26.10 36.87
C ASN A 688 -19.69 26.84 37.37
N SER A 689 -18.85 26.20 38.20
CA SER A 689 -17.59 26.75 38.71
C SER A 689 -16.68 25.65 39.23
N ALA A 690 -15.36 25.88 39.23
CA ALA A 690 -14.40 24.92 39.77
C ALA A 690 -14.62 24.72 41.29
N PRO A 691 -14.60 23.46 41.78
CA PRO A 691 -14.71 23.18 43.20
C PRO A 691 -13.44 23.59 43.95
N GLY A 692 -13.60 24.11 45.17
CA GLY A 692 -12.53 24.26 46.15
C GLY A 692 -12.53 23.12 47.17
N THR A 693 -11.57 23.16 48.11
CA THR A 693 -11.50 22.17 49.21
C THR A 693 -11.96 22.69 50.56
N GLY A 694 -12.43 23.95 50.61
CA GLY A 694 -13.04 24.53 51.82
C GLY A 694 -14.53 24.23 51.91
N SER A 695 -15.10 24.30 53.12
CA SER A 695 -16.55 24.16 53.30
C SER A 695 -17.31 25.20 52.44
N GLY A 696 -18.39 24.77 51.78
CA GLY A 696 -19.21 25.61 50.89
C GLY A 696 -18.64 25.82 49.48
N THR A 697 -17.47 25.26 49.16
CA THR A 697 -16.82 25.42 47.85
C THR A 697 -16.99 24.23 46.90
N TYR A 698 -17.85 23.27 47.23
CA TYR A 698 -18.22 22.11 46.41
C TYR A 698 -19.70 21.75 46.63
N ASP A 699 -20.31 21.10 45.66
CA ASP A 699 -21.69 20.57 45.75
C ASP A 699 -21.70 19.12 46.25
N CYS A 700 -20.63 18.38 45.96
CA CYS A 700 -20.44 17.03 46.47
C CYS A 700 -18.96 16.72 46.71
N ARG A 701 -18.70 16.06 47.84
CA ARG A 701 -17.41 15.48 48.25
C ARG A 701 -17.65 14.24 49.12
N PRO A 702 -17.23 13.04 48.72
CA PRO A 702 -17.26 11.84 49.56
C PRO A 702 -16.17 11.95 50.65
N TYR A 703 -16.48 11.64 51.90
CA TYR A 703 -15.50 11.63 52.99
C TYR A 703 -14.94 10.22 53.17
N LEU A 704 -14.37 9.65 52.10
CA LEU A 704 -13.81 8.30 52.08
C LEU A 704 -12.28 8.39 52.00
N GLY A 705 -11.60 7.30 52.37
CA GLY A 705 -10.16 7.16 52.15
C GLY A 705 -9.90 6.16 51.04
N GLY A 706 -8.87 6.42 50.24
CA GLY A 706 -8.50 5.63 49.07
C GLY A 706 -9.08 6.19 47.77
N ASN A 707 -9.04 5.41 46.70
CA ASN A 707 -9.37 5.90 45.35
C ASN A 707 -10.83 5.65 44.90
N ALA A 708 -11.64 5.01 45.73
CA ALA A 708 -12.99 4.59 45.37
C ALA A 708 -14.01 5.57 45.94
N GLU A 709 -14.25 6.67 45.22
CA GLU A 709 -15.18 7.71 45.63
C GLU A 709 -16.37 7.84 44.70
N THR A 710 -17.51 8.30 45.21
CA THR A 710 -18.72 8.48 44.39
C THR A 710 -19.54 9.69 44.84
N CYS A 711 -19.77 10.59 43.91
CA CYS A 711 -20.65 11.74 44.03
C CYS A 711 -21.92 11.54 43.20
N GLN A 712 -23.08 11.52 43.86
CA GLN A 712 -24.38 11.44 43.20
C GLN A 712 -25.18 12.71 43.43
N LEU A 713 -25.58 13.37 42.34
CA LEU A 713 -26.41 14.57 42.36
C LEU A 713 -27.75 14.23 41.68
N THR A 714 -28.85 14.64 42.29
CA THR A 714 -30.22 14.43 41.79
C THR A 714 -30.89 15.77 41.49
N ASN A 715 -31.88 15.79 40.60
CA ASN A 715 -32.57 17.02 40.17
C ASN A 715 -31.59 18.10 39.65
N THR A 716 -30.65 17.69 38.79
CA THR A 716 -29.57 18.54 38.30
C THR A 716 -30.06 19.67 37.40
N THR A 717 -29.32 20.77 37.38
CA THR A 717 -29.55 21.88 36.44
C THR A 717 -28.78 21.60 35.16
N ALA A 718 -29.35 21.94 33.99
CA ALA A 718 -28.61 21.84 32.73
C ALA A 718 -27.40 22.77 32.76
N GLY A 719 -26.22 22.24 32.46
CA GLY A 719 -25.00 23.03 32.34
C GLY A 719 -23.74 22.27 32.75
N LYS A 720 -22.66 23.03 32.93
CA LYS A 720 -21.32 22.47 33.12
C LYS A 720 -21.05 22.13 34.58
N TYR A 721 -20.73 20.87 34.85
CA TYR A 721 -20.23 20.40 36.14
C TYR A 721 -18.72 20.28 36.09
N TYR A 722 -18.04 20.83 37.09
CA TYR A 722 -16.60 20.77 37.26
C TYR A 722 -16.27 19.69 38.29
N VAL A 723 -15.31 18.85 37.96
CA VAL A 723 -14.89 17.70 38.75
C VAL A 723 -13.40 17.84 39.04
N MET A 724 -13.02 17.83 40.31
CA MET A 724 -11.63 17.83 40.75
C MET A 724 -11.35 16.52 41.45
N VAL A 725 -10.29 15.83 41.02
CA VAL A 725 -9.73 14.68 41.73
C VAL A 725 -8.40 15.13 42.33
N ARG A 726 -8.37 15.28 43.65
CA ARG A 726 -7.23 15.81 44.41
C ARG A 726 -6.49 14.69 45.13
N ALA A 727 -5.17 14.68 45.02
CA ALA A 727 -4.33 13.75 45.75
C ALA A 727 -4.21 14.16 47.21
N TYR A 728 -4.91 13.46 48.12
CA TYR A 728 -4.62 13.54 49.55
C TYR A 728 -3.25 12.89 49.84
N SER A 729 -2.98 11.77 49.18
CA SER A 729 -1.65 11.22 48.96
C SER A 729 -1.44 10.96 47.46
N ALA A 730 -0.19 10.89 47.00
CA ALA A 730 0.08 10.65 45.59
C ALA A 730 -0.63 9.38 45.09
N PHE A 731 -1.35 9.49 43.96
CA PHE A 731 -2.08 8.36 43.36
C PHE A 731 -1.62 8.10 41.93
N THR A 732 -1.79 6.85 41.48
CA THR A 732 -1.54 6.44 40.09
C THR A 732 -2.50 5.34 39.64
N GLY A 733 -2.85 5.34 38.35
CA GLY A 733 -3.74 4.33 37.76
C GLY A 733 -5.22 4.48 38.13
N VAL A 734 -5.64 5.64 38.67
CA VAL A 734 -7.03 5.89 39.05
C VAL A 734 -7.89 6.08 37.80
N THR A 735 -9.14 5.64 37.86
CA THR A 735 -10.15 5.82 36.81
C THR A 735 -11.24 6.76 37.30
N LEU A 736 -11.60 7.78 36.52
CA LEU A 736 -12.73 8.69 36.77
C LEU A 736 -13.84 8.45 35.73
N ARG A 737 -15.10 8.37 36.15
CA ARG A 737 -16.26 8.23 35.26
C ARG A 737 -17.38 9.16 35.69
N GLY A 738 -17.89 9.95 34.75
CA GLY A 738 -19.14 10.70 34.90
C GLY A 738 -20.27 10.02 34.12
N SER A 739 -21.46 9.90 34.69
CA SER A 739 -22.65 9.37 34.01
C SER A 739 -23.94 10.09 34.43
N TYR A 740 -24.87 10.29 33.50
CA TYR A 740 -26.23 10.79 33.78
C TYR A 740 -27.29 10.19 32.88
#